data_AF-A0A1H1YKK1-F1
#
_entry.id   AF-A0A1H1YKK1-F1
#
_cell.length_a   1.000
_cell.length_b   1.000
_cell.length_c   1.000
_cell.angle_alpha   90.00
_cell.angle_beta   90.00
_cell.angle_gamma   90.00
#
_symmetry.space_group_name_H-M   'P 1'
#
loop_
_entity.id
_entity.type
_entity.pdbx_description
1 polymer ?
#
loop_
_entity_poly.entity_id
_entity_poly.type
_entity_poly.pdbx_seq_one_letter_code
_entity_poly.pdbx_strand_id
1 'polypeptide(L)'
;MSSPPFDPAGTDYNTFRIPALLAIPAPGAGADPLLLAFCEGRIESSADHGPIELVLRRSVDGGRSWQPLQVVCRVEAKTCGNPVPILDPASGDVVLVSTQNGAGTRESAIVQGAADPGDARRVYVQRSPDLGLTWTDPVEITDQVSRPDWGWYATGPCHGIALQHGAHRGRLVVPANHSIIPADGVVPDDRDALYGGHCILSDDGGRSWRIGFVAEHQGDAINPNETTVAELADGRVIFNARNYHGTRGRRVQAVSQDGGETLAHRYTDCRRVSAPDIQGSLISPDGRLLLLSTPARQSSRQDLTIFVSDDASTWRRGAMINSGFSGYSDLALLDQDRVAVLYEAGSAASNEEIRFTVRATADLITETPNVNEDEEGDAAQRIPTTPRFAGVIPPLVTPLTDTGDLDHSSLNRLVDHVFDGGASGVFVLGSTGEGTSFGAGRRSELIGATVRAVAGRGPVLVGILAPSTEAAIELATDAIAAGASALVATAPFYVATHPAEIEQHFRMIAAAIGDTPLLAYNIPSRSGTRIAPELMIKLAADGVISGIKDSSGSLPDLRRLITGRTAAGLTGLSILTGSEVTADLSVLLGVDGIIPGIANVDTAMFVTIIEQVRSGRLAEAQAEQQRVLGLFEILGVPDRGRISASSSSIGAVKAALRYLGVIDSVRPAPPLMPVDAEEIARIGKLLDAVGIRPRNADD
;
A
#
# COMPACT_ATOMS: atom_id res chain seq x y z
N MET A 1 -20.21 -15.57 12.47
CA MET A 1 -18.84 -15.03 12.36
C MET A 1 -18.04 -15.68 13.46
N SER A 2 -17.05 -16.51 13.12
CA SER A 2 -16.09 -17.01 14.10
C SER A 2 -15.17 -15.87 14.51
N SER A 3 -14.86 -15.75 15.79
CA SER A 3 -13.80 -14.85 16.28
C SER A 3 -12.48 -15.18 15.56
N PRO A 4 -11.64 -14.17 15.25
CA PRO A 4 -10.30 -14.40 14.69
C PRO A 4 -9.50 -15.37 15.59
N PRO A 5 -8.73 -16.32 15.03
CA PRO A 5 -7.88 -17.19 15.83
C PRO A 5 -6.84 -16.41 16.65
N PHE A 6 -6.32 -15.30 16.14
CA PHE A 6 -5.39 -14.47 16.90
C PHE A 6 -5.80 -13.00 16.86
N ASP A 7 -6.23 -12.51 18.02
CA ASP A 7 -6.54 -11.12 18.30
C ASP A 7 -5.69 -10.70 19.51
N PRO A 8 -4.85 -9.67 19.39
CA PRO A 8 -4.08 -9.14 20.53
C PRO A 8 -4.95 -8.71 21.71
N ALA A 9 -6.20 -8.31 21.46
CA ALA A 9 -7.10 -7.82 22.49
C ALA A 9 -7.33 -8.85 23.61
N GLY A 10 -7.01 -8.46 24.85
CA GLY A 10 -7.15 -9.33 26.02
C GLY A 10 -6.04 -10.37 26.18
N THR A 11 -4.92 -10.21 25.47
CA THR A 11 -3.70 -11.03 25.63
C THR A 11 -2.51 -10.17 26.09
N ASP A 12 -1.40 -10.82 26.45
CA ASP A 12 -0.15 -10.14 26.80
C ASP A 12 0.72 -9.79 25.57
N TYR A 13 0.19 -10.00 24.35
CA TYR A 13 0.92 -9.74 23.11
C TYR A 13 0.47 -8.41 22.50
N ASN A 14 1.43 -7.63 22.02
CA ASN A 14 1.18 -6.43 21.25
C ASN A 14 0.58 -6.77 19.87
N THR A 15 1.14 -7.76 19.19
CA THR A 15 0.72 -8.14 17.82
C THR A 15 0.98 -9.62 17.57
N PHE A 16 0.11 -10.26 16.76
CA PHE A 16 0.38 -11.57 16.17
C PHE A 16 0.77 -11.45 14.69
N ARG A 17 1.85 -12.12 14.26
CA ARG A 17 2.42 -12.02 12.90
C ARG A 17 2.86 -13.38 12.35
N ILE A 18 3.14 -13.46 11.05
CA ILE A 18 3.79 -14.62 10.41
C ILE A 18 2.95 -15.90 10.58
N PRO A 19 1.70 -15.94 10.09
CA PRO A 19 0.83 -17.11 10.21
C PRO A 19 1.40 -18.31 9.43
N ALA A 20 1.22 -19.49 10.02
CA ALA A 20 1.39 -20.78 9.35
C ALA A 20 0.26 -21.72 9.76
N LEU A 21 -0.27 -22.51 8.83
CA LEU A 21 -1.44 -23.35 9.04
C LEU A 21 -1.15 -24.79 8.59
N LEU A 22 -1.34 -25.75 9.48
CA LEU A 22 -1.32 -27.17 9.15
C LEU A 22 -2.73 -27.75 9.33
N ALA A 23 -3.26 -28.35 8.26
CA ALA A 23 -4.47 -29.16 8.31
C ALA A 23 -4.09 -30.65 8.36
N ILE A 24 -4.64 -31.35 9.36
CA ILE A 24 -4.40 -32.77 9.60
C ILE A 24 -5.73 -33.48 9.33
N PRO A 25 -5.80 -34.34 8.29
CA PRO A 25 -7.03 -35.05 7.93
C PRO A 25 -7.59 -35.86 9.10
N ALA A 26 -8.90 -35.79 9.30
CA ALA A 26 -9.57 -36.61 10.30
C ALA A 26 -9.85 -38.03 9.75
N PRO A 27 -9.80 -39.06 10.62
CA PRO A 27 -10.15 -40.42 10.21
C PRO A 27 -11.66 -40.54 9.93
N GLY A 28 -12.01 -40.84 8.68
CA GLY A 28 -13.40 -41.09 8.25
C GLY A 28 -13.94 -40.03 7.27
N ALA A 29 -14.77 -40.47 6.33
CA ALA A 29 -15.34 -39.59 5.32
C ALA A 29 -16.25 -38.52 5.97
N GLY A 30 -15.99 -37.25 5.70
CA GLY A 30 -16.79 -36.12 6.17
C GLY A 30 -16.48 -35.64 7.60
N ALA A 31 -15.47 -36.20 8.28
CA ALA A 31 -15.00 -35.66 9.55
C ALA A 31 -14.22 -34.35 9.31
N ASP A 32 -14.44 -33.35 10.17
CA ASP A 32 -13.70 -32.08 10.07
C ASP A 32 -12.23 -32.29 10.44
N PRO A 33 -11.28 -31.76 9.66
CA PRO A 33 -9.86 -31.91 9.95
C PRO A 33 -9.46 -31.15 11.22
N LEU A 34 -8.40 -31.65 11.86
CA LEU A 34 -7.71 -30.92 12.92
C LEU A 34 -6.87 -29.81 12.30
N LEU A 35 -6.98 -28.59 12.80
CA LEU A 35 -6.18 -27.45 12.36
C LEU A 35 -5.23 -27.00 13.47
N LEU A 36 -3.98 -26.81 13.09
CA LEU A 36 -2.94 -26.20 13.91
C LEU A 36 -2.56 -24.87 13.27
N ALA A 37 -2.99 -23.76 13.86
CA ALA A 37 -2.62 -22.42 13.42
C ALA A 37 -1.49 -21.90 14.30
N PHE A 38 -0.36 -21.56 13.71
CA PHE A 38 0.82 -21.01 14.38
C PHE A 38 1.03 -19.55 13.97
N CYS A 39 1.64 -18.77 14.85
CA CYS A 39 2.14 -17.44 14.52
C CYS A 39 3.21 -17.01 15.54
N GLU A 40 3.86 -15.90 15.25
CA GLU A 40 4.64 -15.15 16.23
C GLU A 40 3.70 -14.34 17.12
N GLY A 41 3.78 -14.54 18.44
CA GLY A 41 3.26 -13.63 19.44
C GLY A 41 4.34 -12.63 19.83
N ARG A 42 4.23 -11.38 19.36
CA ARG A 42 5.20 -10.32 19.63
C ARG A 42 4.77 -9.53 20.86
N ILE A 43 5.59 -9.50 21.90
CA ILE A 43 5.20 -9.00 23.22
C ILE A 43 5.22 -7.47 23.26
N GLU A 44 6.31 -6.84 22.81
CA GLU A 44 6.53 -5.41 23.03
C GLU A 44 6.08 -4.53 21.86
N SER A 45 6.26 -5.00 20.63
CA SER A 45 5.96 -4.21 19.43
C SER A 45 5.70 -5.12 18.23
N SER A 46 5.29 -4.53 17.11
CA SER A 46 5.16 -5.23 15.84
C SER A 46 6.47 -5.43 15.08
N ALA A 47 7.64 -5.12 15.65
CA ALA A 47 8.94 -5.23 14.97
C ALA A 47 9.43 -6.69 14.82
N ASP A 48 10.34 -6.95 13.88
CA ASP A 48 10.90 -8.30 13.62
C ASP A 48 12.00 -8.72 14.63
N HIS A 49 12.18 -7.93 15.69
CA HIS A 49 13.07 -8.20 16.81
C HIS A 49 12.35 -7.87 18.11
N GLY A 50 12.91 -8.32 19.22
CA GLY A 50 12.34 -8.22 20.56
C GLY A 50 11.96 -9.58 21.12
N PRO A 51 11.36 -9.61 22.32
CA PRO A 51 10.84 -10.83 22.90
C PRO A 51 9.64 -11.30 22.08
N ILE A 52 9.84 -12.41 21.34
CA ILE A 52 8.84 -13.01 20.45
C ILE A 52 8.73 -14.48 20.79
N GLU A 53 7.49 -14.96 20.87
CA GLU A 53 7.17 -16.35 21.18
C GLU A 53 6.48 -17.01 19.99
N LEU A 54 6.68 -18.31 19.82
CA LEU A 54 5.84 -19.08 18.92
C LEU A 54 4.61 -19.55 19.67
N VAL A 55 3.44 -19.23 19.13
CA VAL A 55 2.16 -19.60 19.71
C VAL A 55 1.33 -20.44 18.74
N LEU A 56 0.40 -21.19 19.30
CA LEU A 56 -0.49 -22.11 18.59
C LEU A 56 -1.93 -21.91 19.06
N ARG A 57 -2.86 -22.01 18.11
CA ARG A 57 -4.25 -22.38 18.40
C ARG A 57 -4.63 -23.65 17.66
N ARG A 58 -5.34 -24.52 18.38
CA ARG A 58 -5.90 -25.77 17.87
C ARG A 58 -7.39 -25.62 17.57
N SER A 59 -7.83 -26.15 16.45
CA SER A 59 -9.25 -26.36 16.15
C SER A 59 -9.49 -27.81 15.78
N VAL A 60 -10.49 -28.43 16.43
CA VAL A 60 -10.90 -29.82 16.21
C VAL A 60 -12.21 -29.92 15.43
N ASP A 61 -12.71 -28.79 14.90
CA ASP A 61 -13.99 -28.67 14.21
C ASP A 61 -13.87 -27.92 12.87
N GLY A 62 -12.70 -28.00 12.23
CA GLY A 62 -12.45 -27.38 10.93
C GLY A 62 -12.37 -25.86 10.97
N GLY A 63 -12.00 -25.28 12.12
CA GLY A 63 -11.79 -23.85 12.32
C GLY A 63 -13.05 -23.06 12.71
N ARG A 64 -14.14 -23.74 13.10
CA ARG A 64 -15.36 -23.07 13.60
C ARG A 64 -15.14 -22.51 15.00
N SER A 65 -14.39 -23.23 15.83
CA SER A 65 -13.92 -22.79 17.14
C SER A 65 -12.44 -23.07 17.33
N TRP A 66 -11.81 -22.26 18.17
CA TRP A 66 -10.39 -22.35 18.49
C TRP A 66 -10.22 -22.55 19.99
N GLN A 67 -9.37 -23.50 20.36
CA GLN A 67 -8.97 -23.75 21.73
C GLN A 67 -8.15 -22.57 22.30
N PRO A 68 -7.94 -22.52 23.63
CA PRO A 68 -7.09 -21.50 24.24
C PRO A 68 -5.70 -21.41 23.60
N LEU A 69 -5.13 -20.21 23.62
CA LEU A 69 -3.79 -19.93 23.11
C LEU A 69 -2.76 -20.78 23.87
N GLN A 70 -1.87 -21.45 23.14
CA GLN A 70 -0.77 -22.24 23.68
C GLN A 70 0.56 -21.62 23.25
N VAL A 71 1.49 -21.47 24.18
CA VAL A 71 2.88 -21.12 23.87
C VAL A 71 3.63 -22.41 23.49
N VAL A 72 4.19 -22.43 22.28
CA VAL A 72 4.93 -23.58 21.72
C VAL A 72 6.43 -23.40 21.94
N CYS A 73 6.95 -22.18 21.81
CA CYS A 73 8.36 -21.89 22.07
C CYS A 73 8.47 -20.53 22.76
N ARG A 74 9.15 -20.53 23.90
CA ARG A 74 9.55 -19.33 24.65
C ARG A 74 10.96 -19.56 25.17
N VAL A 75 11.87 -18.67 24.77
CA VAL A 75 13.24 -18.65 25.31
C VAL A 75 13.51 -17.22 25.79
N GLU A 76 14.01 -17.10 27.01
CA GLU A 76 14.29 -15.81 27.64
C GLU A 76 15.27 -15.00 26.79
N ALA A 77 14.98 -13.71 26.61
CA ALA A 77 15.77 -12.78 25.79
C ALA A 77 15.99 -13.22 24.33
N LYS A 78 15.09 -14.04 23.77
CA LYS A 78 15.12 -14.44 22.35
C LYS A 78 13.89 -13.99 21.58
N THR A 79 14.09 -13.85 20.28
CA THR A 79 13.05 -13.90 19.26
C THR A 79 12.89 -15.35 18.84
N CYS A 80 11.71 -15.95 19.01
CA CYS A 80 11.35 -17.26 18.46
C CYS A 80 10.34 -17.06 17.32
N GLY A 81 10.73 -17.35 16.08
CA GLY A 81 9.95 -16.90 14.90
C GLY A 81 9.97 -17.84 13.70
N ASN A 82 9.24 -17.43 12.66
CA ASN A 82 9.14 -18.09 11.36
C ASN A 82 8.77 -19.59 11.43
N PRO A 83 7.60 -19.93 12.03
CA PRO A 83 7.17 -21.31 12.17
C PRO A 83 6.86 -21.96 10.82
N VAL A 84 7.28 -23.21 10.64
CA VAL A 84 6.95 -24.07 9.50
C VAL A 84 6.49 -25.43 10.01
N PRO A 85 5.18 -25.64 10.14
CA PRO A 85 4.63 -26.93 10.54
C PRO A 85 4.53 -27.90 9.35
N ILE A 86 4.76 -29.19 9.62
CA ILE A 86 4.69 -30.29 8.64
C ILE A 86 4.15 -31.53 9.36
N LEU A 87 3.27 -32.28 8.70
CA LEU A 87 2.87 -33.60 9.19
C LEU A 87 3.81 -34.66 8.61
N ASP A 88 4.54 -35.38 9.46
CA ASP A 88 5.32 -36.54 9.02
C ASP A 88 4.39 -37.74 8.77
N PRO A 89 4.24 -38.21 7.51
CA PRO A 89 3.31 -39.29 7.19
C PRO A 89 3.75 -40.65 7.75
N ALA A 90 5.02 -40.82 8.13
CA ALA A 90 5.54 -42.09 8.65
C ALA A 90 5.23 -42.27 10.13
N SER A 91 5.43 -41.23 10.94
CA SER A 91 5.17 -41.27 12.39
C SER A 91 3.79 -40.75 12.78
N GLY A 92 3.21 -39.85 11.99
CA GLY A 92 2.04 -39.05 12.39
C GLY A 92 2.41 -37.86 13.28
N ASP A 93 3.70 -37.64 13.58
CA ASP A 93 4.15 -36.49 14.35
C ASP A 93 3.99 -35.19 13.54
N VAL A 94 3.71 -34.10 14.25
CA VAL A 94 3.89 -32.76 13.69
C VAL A 94 5.34 -32.33 13.92
N VAL A 95 6.04 -32.01 12.85
CA VAL A 95 7.40 -31.46 12.86
C VAL A 95 7.28 -29.94 12.67
N LEU A 96 7.86 -29.16 13.57
CA LEU A 96 7.86 -27.71 13.51
C LEU A 96 9.30 -27.21 13.37
N VAL A 97 9.63 -26.67 12.20
CA VAL A 97 10.89 -25.96 11.98
C VAL A 97 10.68 -24.49 12.31
N SER A 98 11.65 -23.85 12.96
CA SER A 98 11.58 -22.44 13.35
C SER A 98 12.97 -21.82 13.47
N THR A 99 13.02 -20.51 13.74
CA THR A 99 14.26 -19.79 13.99
C THR A 99 14.29 -19.17 15.38
N GLN A 100 15.51 -18.98 15.92
CA GLN A 100 15.72 -18.15 17.10
C GLN A 100 16.92 -17.23 16.93
N ASN A 101 16.88 -16.04 17.55
CA ASN A 101 17.99 -15.10 17.67
C ASN A 101 17.85 -14.24 18.93
N GLY A 102 18.87 -13.46 19.27
CA GLY A 102 18.80 -12.53 20.41
C GLY A 102 17.66 -11.52 20.23
N ALA A 103 16.87 -11.29 21.28
CA ALA A 103 15.74 -10.35 21.24
C ALA A 103 16.19 -8.92 20.91
N GLY A 104 17.37 -8.50 21.41
CA GLY A 104 17.96 -7.19 21.11
C GLY A 104 18.69 -7.13 19.76
N THR A 105 18.86 -8.28 19.08
CA THR A 105 19.67 -8.38 17.86
C THR A 105 18.87 -8.00 16.64
N ARG A 106 19.26 -6.90 16.00
CA ARG A 106 18.63 -6.42 14.77
C ARG A 106 19.07 -7.26 13.57
N GLU A 107 18.19 -7.35 12.59
CA GLU A 107 18.44 -7.99 11.31
C GLU A 107 19.74 -7.51 10.64
N SER A 108 20.01 -6.19 10.69
CA SER A 108 21.22 -5.60 10.12
C SER A 108 22.51 -6.17 10.71
N ALA A 109 22.53 -6.42 12.03
CA ALA A 109 23.69 -7.01 12.70
C ALA A 109 23.89 -8.47 12.31
N ILE A 110 22.80 -9.21 12.11
CA ILE A 110 22.84 -10.61 11.66
C ILE A 110 23.34 -10.69 10.21
N VAL A 111 22.82 -9.85 9.31
CA VAL A 111 23.27 -9.79 7.90
C VAL A 111 24.75 -9.43 7.78
N GLN A 112 25.25 -8.56 8.67
CA GLN A 112 26.67 -8.18 8.72
C GLN A 112 27.59 -9.24 9.34
N GLY A 113 27.03 -10.32 9.92
CA GLY A 113 27.82 -11.27 10.71
C GLY A 113 28.37 -10.66 12.00
N ALA A 114 27.80 -9.55 12.48
CA ALA A 114 28.23 -8.81 13.66
C ALA A 114 27.49 -9.21 14.95
N ALA A 115 26.50 -10.10 14.86
CA ALA A 115 25.79 -10.63 16.01
C ALA A 115 26.67 -11.59 16.82
N ASP A 116 26.53 -11.56 18.15
CA ASP A 116 27.18 -12.54 19.01
C ASP A 116 26.76 -13.96 18.61
N PRO A 117 27.64 -14.98 18.64
CA PRO A 117 27.31 -16.32 18.13
C PRO A 117 26.08 -16.98 18.77
N GLY A 118 25.78 -16.68 20.03
CA GLY A 118 24.56 -17.15 20.70
C GLY A 118 23.30 -16.40 20.27
N ASP A 119 23.44 -15.19 19.74
CA ASP A 119 22.36 -14.29 19.35
C ASP A 119 22.21 -14.12 17.82
N ALA A 120 23.12 -14.71 17.05
CA ALA A 120 22.97 -14.94 15.63
C ALA A 120 21.70 -15.76 15.34
N ARG A 121 21.24 -15.74 14.10
CA ARG A 121 20.01 -16.42 13.72
C ARG A 121 20.26 -17.91 13.51
N ARG A 122 19.59 -18.74 14.30
CA ARG A 122 19.76 -20.19 14.41
C ARG A 122 18.47 -20.90 14.06
N VAL A 123 18.56 -22.15 13.61
CA VAL A 123 17.43 -22.95 13.14
C VAL A 123 17.17 -24.11 14.10
N TYR A 124 15.90 -24.30 14.48
CA TYR A 124 15.48 -25.30 15.47
C TYR A 124 14.33 -26.15 14.94
N VAL A 125 14.24 -27.36 15.48
CA VAL A 125 13.13 -28.28 15.26
C VAL A 125 12.51 -28.69 16.59
N GLN A 126 11.18 -28.70 16.63
CA GLN A 126 10.38 -29.32 17.67
C GLN A 126 9.45 -30.36 17.05
N ARG A 127 9.03 -31.35 17.84
CA ARG A 127 8.07 -32.38 17.42
C ARG A 127 6.89 -32.43 18.37
N SER A 128 5.73 -32.78 17.84
CA SER A 128 4.54 -33.09 18.62
C SER A 128 3.98 -34.46 18.20
N PRO A 129 4.11 -35.49 19.05
CA PRO A 129 3.59 -36.83 18.76
C PRO A 129 2.07 -36.96 19.00
N ASP A 130 1.44 -35.91 19.52
CA ASP A 130 0.04 -35.88 19.94
C ASP A 130 -0.73 -34.72 19.27
N LEU A 131 -0.31 -34.36 18.06
CA LEU A 131 -0.98 -33.43 17.15
C LEU A 131 -1.19 -32.04 17.79
N GLY A 132 -0.12 -31.49 18.33
CA GLY A 132 0.01 -30.15 18.86
C GLY A 132 -0.40 -29.98 20.32
N LEU A 133 -0.69 -31.06 21.07
CA LEU A 133 -1.00 -30.96 22.49
C LEU A 133 0.26 -30.72 23.32
N THR A 134 1.33 -31.47 23.05
CA THR A 134 2.64 -31.33 23.68
C THR A 134 3.74 -31.21 22.64
N TRP A 135 4.85 -30.60 23.03
CA TRP A 135 5.99 -30.32 22.17
C TRP A 135 7.28 -30.76 22.86
N THR A 136 8.20 -31.34 22.10
CA THR A 136 9.57 -31.58 22.57
C THR A 136 10.32 -30.27 22.74
N ASP A 137 11.39 -30.27 23.54
CA ASP A 137 12.32 -29.14 23.58
C ASP A 137 12.90 -28.84 22.17
N PRO A 138 13.21 -27.57 21.85
CA PRO A 138 13.85 -27.20 20.59
C PRO A 138 15.23 -27.87 20.44
N VAL A 139 15.41 -28.58 19.33
CA VAL A 139 16.71 -29.13 18.91
C VAL A 139 17.31 -28.25 17.83
N GLU A 140 18.49 -27.72 18.06
CA GLU A 140 19.19 -26.91 17.06
C GLU A 140 19.71 -27.77 15.90
N ILE A 141 19.48 -27.31 14.68
CA ILE A 141 19.94 -27.96 13.45
C ILE A 141 20.78 -27.05 12.56
N THR A 142 21.14 -25.84 13.02
CA THR A 142 21.81 -24.80 12.22
C THR A 142 22.99 -25.32 11.39
N ASP A 143 23.88 -26.11 11.99
CA ASP A 143 25.07 -26.66 11.32
C ASP A 143 24.74 -27.65 10.18
N GLN A 144 23.53 -28.21 10.16
CA GLN A 144 23.07 -29.10 9.11
C GLN A 144 22.48 -28.33 7.93
N VAL A 145 21.97 -27.11 8.17
CA VAL A 145 21.07 -26.40 7.23
C VAL A 145 21.46 -24.96 6.91
N SER A 146 22.62 -24.52 7.39
CA SER A 146 23.18 -23.20 7.10
C SER A 146 24.63 -23.32 6.64
N ARG A 147 25.06 -22.39 5.77
CA ARG A 147 26.47 -22.25 5.41
C ARG A 147 27.17 -21.24 6.33
N PRO A 148 28.51 -21.33 6.50
CA PRO A 148 29.25 -20.41 7.37
C PRO A 148 29.21 -18.93 6.94
N ASP A 149 29.00 -18.68 5.65
CA ASP A 149 28.88 -17.36 5.04
C ASP A 149 27.45 -16.83 5.02
N TRP A 150 26.50 -17.51 5.67
CA TRP A 150 25.11 -17.06 5.75
C TRP A 150 24.85 -16.27 7.03
N GLY A 151 24.12 -15.16 6.89
CA GLY A 151 23.75 -14.24 7.97
C GLY A 151 22.29 -14.42 8.37
N TRP A 152 21.40 -13.63 7.78
CA TRP A 152 19.96 -13.77 8.02
C TRP A 152 19.47 -15.13 7.53
N TYR A 153 18.49 -15.70 8.22
CA TYR A 153 17.88 -16.98 7.87
C TYR A 153 16.39 -16.95 8.23
N ALA A 154 15.51 -17.32 7.32
CA ALA A 154 14.10 -17.50 7.66
C ALA A 154 13.53 -18.77 7.02
N THR A 155 12.85 -19.57 7.83
CA THR A 155 12.19 -20.82 7.44
C THR A 155 10.77 -20.59 6.92
N GLY A 156 10.10 -19.53 7.35
CA GLY A 156 8.72 -19.20 6.98
C GLY A 156 8.49 -17.68 6.83
N PRO A 157 7.22 -17.20 6.77
CA PRO A 157 5.97 -17.90 7.08
C PRO A 157 5.61 -19.08 6.16
N CYS A 158 4.45 -19.71 6.42
CA CYS A 158 3.84 -20.83 5.69
C CYS A 158 4.27 -22.23 6.15
N HIS A 159 3.51 -23.23 5.69
CA HIS A 159 3.76 -24.65 5.93
C HIS A 159 4.88 -25.22 5.05
N GLY A 160 5.43 -26.35 5.50
CA GLY A 160 6.24 -27.25 4.67
C GLY A 160 5.41 -28.45 4.25
N ILE A 161 5.94 -29.28 3.36
CA ILE A 161 5.22 -30.44 2.83
C ILE A 161 5.99 -31.73 3.06
N ALA A 162 5.26 -32.84 3.20
CA ALA A 162 5.80 -34.17 2.98
C ALA A 162 5.43 -34.62 1.56
N LEU A 163 6.43 -34.99 0.75
CA LEU A 163 6.20 -35.42 -0.63
C LEU A 163 5.33 -36.67 -0.66
N GLN A 164 4.31 -36.68 -1.51
CA GLN A 164 3.35 -37.78 -1.63
C GLN A 164 3.62 -38.67 -2.83
N HIS A 165 4.40 -38.20 -3.81
CA HIS A 165 4.60 -38.84 -5.10
C HIS A 165 6.09 -39.14 -5.39
N GLY A 166 6.32 -39.97 -6.41
CA GLY A 166 7.66 -40.25 -6.94
C GLY A 166 8.59 -41.01 -5.99
N ALA A 167 9.89 -40.98 -6.32
CA ALA A 167 10.93 -41.72 -5.59
C ALA A 167 11.25 -41.14 -4.20
N HIS A 168 10.83 -39.91 -3.93
CA HIS A 168 11.11 -39.18 -2.69
C HIS A 168 9.88 -39.08 -1.77
N ARG A 169 8.86 -39.91 -1.99
CA ARG A 169 7.67 -39.96 -1.14
C ARG A 169 8.05 -40.12 0.34
N GLY A 170 7.52 -39.25 1.19
CA GLY A 170 7.78 -39.19 2.63
C GLY A 170 8.88 -38.19 3.03
N ARG A 171 9.66 -37.67 2.08
CA ARG A 171 10.63 -36.60 2.33
C ARG A 171 9.91 -35.33 2.78
N LEU A 172 10.40 -34.72 3.86
CA LEU A 172 9.97 -33.40 4.30
C LEU A 172 10.73 -32.32 3.54
N VAL A 173 10.01 -31.32 3.03
CA VAL A 173 10.56 -30.18 2.31
C VAL A 173 10.12 -28.90 3.01
N VAL A 174 11.10 -28.13 3.49
CA VAL A 174 10.88 -26.79 4.05
C VAL A 174 11.56 -25.76 3.15
N PRO A 175 10.81 -24.91 2.45
CA PRO A 175 11.40 -23.78 1.75
C PRO A 175 11.91 -22.76 2.78
N ALA A 176 12.94 -22.02 2.42
CA ALA A 176 13.59 -21.07 3.31
C ALA A 176 14.30 -19.96 2.51
N ASN A 177 14.88 -19.00 3.22
CA ASN A 177 15.75 -17.98 2.65
C ASN A 177 16.91 -17.64 3.57
N HIS A 178 17.93 -17.04 3.00
CA HIS A 178 19.14 -16.61 3.68
C HIS A 178 19.63 -15.27 3.14
N SER A 179 20.52 -14.62 3.88
CA SER A 179 21.43 -13.60 3.33
C SER A 179 22.86 -14.09 3.35
N ILE A 180 23.71 -13.54 2.49
CA ILE A 180 25.16 -13.74 2.49
C ILE A 180 25.82 -12.66 3.36
N ILE A 181 26.79 -13.05 4.19
CA ILE A 181 27.62 -12.14 4.97
C ILE A 181 28.67 -11.52 4.03
N PRO A 182 28.75 -10.18 3.91
CA PRO A 182 29.76 -9.53 3.07
C PRO A 182 31.19 -9.83 3.54
N ALA A 183 32.07 -10.19 2.59
CA ALA A 183 33.44 -10.62 2.89
C ALA A 183 34.33 -9.56 3.56
N ASP A 184 34.02 -8.28 3.38
CA ASP A 184 34.72 -7.13 3.98
C ASP A 184 33.96 -6.53 5.18
N GLY A 185 32.83 -7.14 5.58
CA GLY A 185 31.95 -6.62 6.64
C GLY A 185 31.18 -5.36 6.25
N VAL A 186 31.31 -4.87 5.02
CA VAL A 186 30.60 -3.69 4.51
C VAL A 186 29.34 -4.16 3.79
N VAL A 187 28.18 -3.75 4.30
CA VAL A 187 26.92 -3.98 3.59
C VAL A 187 26.92 -3.10 2.33
N PRO A 188 26.76 -3.66 1.13
CA PRO A 188 26.63 -2.87 -0.08
C PRO A 188 25.46 -1.87 0.02
N ASP A 189 25.52 -0.77 -0.73
CA ASP A 189 24.40 0.20 -0.81
C ASP A 189 23.10 -0.50 -1.25
N ASP A 190 23.22 -1.56 -2.06
CA ASP A 190 22.16 -2.51 -2.37
C ASP A 190 22.27 -3.75 -1.46
N ARG A 191 21.76 -3.63 -0.23
CA ARG A 191 21.70 -4.72 0.76
C ARG A 191 20.89 -5.92 0.25
N ASP A 192 19.95 -5.69 -0.67
CA ASP A 192 18.99 -6.70 -1.11
C ASP A 192 19.62 -7.72 -2.04
N ALA A 193 20.72 -7.36 -2.71
CA ALA A 193 21.57 -8.27 -3.48
C ALA A 193 22.21 -9.40 -2.64
N LEU A 194 22.17 -9.29 -1.31
CA LEU A 194 22.71 -10.33 -0.41
C LEU A 194 21.73 -11.47 -0.16
N TYR A 195 20.44 -11.35 -0.51
CA TYR A 195 19.44 -12.37 -0.19
C TYR A 195 19.38 -13.48 -1.24
N GLY A 196 18.90 -14.65 -0.82
CA GLY A 196 18.68 -15.80 -1.67
C GLY A 196 17.66 -16.76 -1.07
N GLY A 197 17.10 -17.62 -1.92
CA GLY A 197 16.17 -18.67 -1.55
C GLY A 197 16.86 -20.03 -1.48
N HIS A 198 16.41 -20.89 -0.59
CA HIS A 198 16.84 -22.29 -0.54
C HIS A 198 15.71 -23.18 -0.03
N CYS A 199 15.95 -24.48 0.05
CA CYS A 199 15.13 -25.35 0.89
C CYS A 199 16.00 -26.25 1.76
N ILE A 200 15.39 -26.85 2.76
CA ILE A 200 15.99 -27.88 3.60
C ILE A 200 15.14 -29.14 3.52
N LEU A 201 15.82 -30.28 3.56
CA LEU A 201 15.22 -31.58 3.29
C LEU A 201 15.49 -32.54 4.45
N SER A 202 14.50 -33.37 4.77
CA SER A 202 14.67 -34.47 5.72
C SER A 202 14.02 -35.74 5.17
N ASP A 203 14.78 -36.83 5.20
CA ASP A 203 14.36 -38.16 4.72
C ASP A 203 14.05 -39.14 5.88
N ASP A 204 14.14 -38.69 7.14
CA ASP A 204 13.99 -39.51 8.35
C ASP A 204 12.95 -38.97 9.34
N GLY A 205 11.96 -38.23 8.82
CA GLY A 205 10.87 -37.64 9.60
C GLY A 205 11.34 -36.49 10.47
N GLY A 206 12.29 -35.67 10.00
CA GLY A 206 12.75 -34.45 10.66
C GLY A 206 13.81 -34.66 11.75
N ARG A 207 14.48 -35.82 11.80
CA ARG A 207 15.54 -36.10 12.80
C ARG A 207 16.90 -35.61 12.35
N SER A 208 17.18 -35.71 11.05
CA SER A 208 18.33 -35.10 10.40
C SER A 208 17.88 -34.29 9.19
N TRP A 209 18.66 -33.26 8.88
CA TRP A 209 18.37 -32.29 7.84
C TRP A 209 19.62 -32.02 7.00
N ARG A 210 19.40 -31.42 5.85
CA ARG A 210 20.46 -30.94 4.97
C ARG A 210 19.88 -29.88 4.04
N ILE A 211 20.76 -29.06 3.47
CA ILE A 211 20.40 -28.09 2.44
C ILE A 211 20.04 -28.84 1.15
N GLY A 212 18.93 -28.45 0.52
CA GLY A 212 18.55 -28.85 -0.84
C GLY A 212 19.08 -27.84 -1.86
N PHE A 213 18.20 -27.33 -2.72
CA PHE A 213 18.60 -26.29 -3.67
C PHE A 213 19.02 -25.00 -2.94
N VAL A 214 19.91 -24.24 -3.57
CA VAL A 214 20.26 -22.86 -3.19
C VAL A 214 20.20 -21.98 -4.43
N ALA A 215 19.51 -20.85 -4.32
CA ALA A 215 19.30 -19.87 -5.37
C ALA A 215 19.67 -18.47 -4.86
N GLU A 216 20.91 -18.06 -5.12
CA GLU A 216 21.46 -16.76 -4.75
C GLU A 216 21.34 -15.76 -5.90
N HIS A 217 21.29 -14.47 -5.58
CA HIS A 217 21.31 -13.40 -6.57
C HIS A 217 22.67 -13.32 -7.28
N GLN A 218 22.66 -13.22 -8.61
CA GLN A 218 23.89 -13.19 -9.44
C GLN A 218 23.97 -11.94 -10.34
N GLY A 219 23.43 -10.80 -9.87
CA GLY A 219 23.37 -9.56 -10.66
C GLY A 219 22.30 -9.58 -11.77
N ASP A 220 21.39 -10.56 -11.71
CA ASP A 220 20.29 -10.76 -12.66
C ASP A 220 19.02 -10.01 -12.23
N ALA A 221 18.02 -9.92 -13.09
CA ALA A 221 16.73 -9.28 -12.79
C ALA A 221 15.86 -9.99 -11.72
N ILE A 222 16.27 -11.18 -11.27
CA ILE A 222 15.51 -12.04 -10.36
C ILE A 222 16.33 -12.30 -9.09
N ASN A 223 15.72 -12.02 -7.95
CA ASN A 223 16.24 -12.19 -6.60
C ASN A 223 15.20 -12.96 -5.74
N PRO A 224 15.19 -14.31 -5.81
CA PRO A 224 14.19 -15.11 -5.12
C PRO A 224 14.42 -15.06 -3.60
N ASN A 225 13.39 -14.69 -2.86
CA ASN A 225 13.39 -14.66 -1.40
C ASN A 225 12.01 -15.13 -0.88
N GLU A 226 11.91 -15.50 0.40
CA GLU A 226 10.65 -15.94 1.04
C GLU A 226 9.85 -16.95 0.18
N THR A 227 10.43 -18.14 0.07
CA THR A 227 9.97 -19.22 -0.81
C THR A 227 8.83 -20.03 -0.17
N THR A 228 7.83 -20.43 -0.95
CA THR A 228 6.78 -21.41 -0.60
C THR A 228 6.84 -22.60 -1.56
N VAL A 229 6.20 -23.72 -1.23
CA VAL A 229 6.34 -25.00 -1.95
C VAL A 229 5.01 -25.72 -2.16
N ALA A 230 4.86 -26.41 -3.30
CA ALA A 230 3.80 -27.39 -3.53
C ALA A 230 4.32 -28.57 -4.38
N GLU A 231 3.67 -29.72 -4.28
CA GLU A 231 3.95 -30.90 -5.11
C GLU A 231 2.87 -31.10 -6.18
N LEU A 232 3.28 -31.49 -7.38
CA LEU A 232 2.40 -31.92 -8.45
C LEU A 232 2.19 -33.45 -8.45
N ALA A 233 1.10 -33.91 -9.06
CA ALA A 233 0.75 -35.34 -9.15
C ALA A 233 1.80 -36.19 -9.90
N ASP A 234 2.63 -35.56 -10.74
CA ASP A 234 3.75 -36.21 -11.44
C ASP A 234 5.04 -36.27 -10.61
N GLY A 235 5.02 -35.80 -9.36
CA GLY A 235 6.16 -35.79 -8.44
C GLY A 235 7.10 -34.61 -8.60
N ARG A 236 6.84 -33.67 -9.52
CA ARG A 236 7.58 -32.41 -9.57
C ARG A 236 7.24 -31.55 -8.35
N VAL A 237 8.24 -30.85 -7.83
CA VAL A 237 8.10 -29.91 -6.72
C VAL A 237 8.23 -28.49 -7.26
N ILE A 238 7.27 -27.63 -6.96
CA ILE A 238 7.25 -26.24 -7.41
C ILE A 238 7.55 -25.35 -6.23
N PHE A 239 8.47 -24.43 -6.44
CA PHE A 239 8.80 -23.37 -5.51
C PHE A 239 8.36 -22.03 -6.08
N ASN A 240 7.68 -21.21 -5.28
CA ASN A 240 7.29 -19.85 -5.64
C ASN A 240 7.86 -18.87 -4.60
N ALA A 241 8.43 -17.77 -5.03
CA ALA A 241 9.15 -16.83 -4.17
C ALA A 241 8.79 -15.38 -4.53
N ARG A 242 8.95 -14.45 -3.57
CA ARG A 242 8.92 -13.02 -3.91
C ARG A 242 10.17 -12.69 -4.72
N ASN A 243 10.04 -11.80 -5.67
CA ASN A 243 11.20 -11.26 -6.38
C ASN A 243 11.70 -10.00 -5.67
N TYR A 244 12.47 -10.20 -4.61
CA TYR A 244 12.82 -9.15 -3.65
C TYR A 244 13.69 -8.06 -4.30
N HIS A 245 13.09 -6.90 -4.57
CA HIS A 245 13.71 -5.79 -5.31
C HIS A 245 14.28 -6.15 -6.69
N GLY A 246 13.83 -7.26 -7.29
CA GLY A 246 14.21 -7.63 -8.65
C GLY A 246 13.59 -6.71 -9.70
N THR A 247 14.19 -6.65 -10.89
CA THR A 247 13.78 -5.75 -11.97
C THR A 247 12.73 -6.35 -12.91
N ARG A 248 12.24 -7.56 -12.64
CA ARG A 248 11.25 -8.28 -13.47
C ARG A 248 10.18 -9.00 -12.65
N GLY A 249 8.93 -8.57 -12.74
CA GLY A 249 7.82 -9.20 -12.01
C GLY A 249 8.01 -9.21 -10.49
N ARG A 250 6.93 -9.43 -9.73
CA ARG A 250 6.99 -9.44 -8.25
C ARG A 250 7.00 -10.84 -7.66
N ARG A 251 6.63 -11.85 -8.46
CA ARG A 251 6.64 -13.27 -8.09
C ARG A 251 7.40 -14.06 -9.13
N VAL A 252 8.18 -15.02 -8.65
CA VAL A 252 8.96 -15.93 -9.47
C VAL A 252 8.76 -17.36 -9.03
N GLN A 253 8.97 -18.32 -9.94
CA GLN A 253 8.86 -19.74 -9.64
C GLN A 253 9.98 -20.56 -10.28
N ALA A 254 10.27 -21.70 -9.68
CA ALA A 254 11.17 -22.72 -10.20
C ALA A 254 10.61 -24.12 -9.91
N VAL A 255 11.10 -25.10 -10.65
CA VAL A 255 10.67 -26.50 -10.52
C VAL A 255 11.86 -27.38 -10.16
N SER A 256 11.67 -28.30 -9.22
CA SER A 256 12.59 -29.40 -8.92
C SER A 256 11.98 -30.73 -9.39
N GLN A 257 12.84 -31.62 -9.89
CA GLN A 257 12.48 -32.96 -10.36
C GLN A 257 13.07 -34.07 -9.49
N ASP A 258 13.85 -33.70 -8.47
CA ASP A 258 14.61 -34.60 -7.58
C ASP A 258 14.21 -34.42 -6.11
N GLY A 259 12.97 -34.01 -5.87
CA GLY A 259 12.43 -33.85 -4.52
C GLY A 259 13.07 -32.71 -3.72
N GLY A 260 13.46 -31.62 -4.40
CA GLY A 260 14.00 -30.39 -3.82
C GLY A 260 15.53 -30.30 -3.75
N GLU A 261 16.27 -31.31 -4.23
CA GLU A 261 17.75 -31.29 -4.18
C GLU A 261 18.32 -30.20 -5.09
N THR A 262 17.77 -30.07 -6.30
CA THR A 262 18.16 -29.06 -7.27
C THR A 262 16.96 -28.46 -7.98
N LEU A 263 17.16 -27.27 -8.55
CA LEU A 263 16.18 -26.65 -9.45
C LEU A 263 16.53 -27.03 -10.90
N ALA A 264 15.54 -27.51 -11.65
CA ALA A 264 15.67 -27.86 -13.07
C ALA A 264 16.01 -26.65 -13.95
N HIS A 265 15.67 -25.45 -13.49
CA HIS A 265 16.02 -24.16 -14.09
C HIS A 265 16.04 -23.09 -13.01
N ARG A 266 16.70 -21.96 -13.29
CA ARG A 266 16.62 -20.76 -12.43
C ARG A 266 15.18 -20.30 -12.29
N TYR A 267 14.89 -19.56 -11.23
CA TYR A 267 13.60 -18.89 -11.05
C TYR A 267 13.22 -18.08 -12.29
N THR A 268 11.94 -18.15 -12.65
CA THR A 268 11.33 -17.46 -13.80
C THR A 268 10.09 -16.68 -13.35
N ASP A 269 9.81 -15.57 -14.04
CA ASP A 269 8.69 -14.69 -13.68
C ASP A 269 7.33 -15.38 -13.78
N CYS A 270 6.53 -15.25 -12.72
CA CYS A 270 5.11 -15.59 -12.73
C CYS A 270 4.33 -14.42 -13.34
N ARG A 271 4.30 -14.35 -14.67
CA ARG A 271 3.57 -13.30 -15.38
C ARG A 271 2.10 -13.29 -14.94
N ARG A 272 1.52 -12.10 -14.77
CA ARG A 272 0.15 -11.85 -14.30
C ARG A 272 -0.10 -12.09 -12.80
N VAL A 273 0.91 -12.49 -12.02
CA VAL A 273 0.81 -12.45 -10.55
C VAL A 273 1.31 -11.10 -10.05
N SER A 274 0.38 -10.19 -9.80
CA SER A 274 0.65 -8.91 -9.13
C SER A 274 0.70 -9.14 -7.62
N ALA A 275 1.79 -8.74 -6.97
CA ALA A 275 1.95 -8.87 -5.51
C ALA A 275 2.97 -7.85 -4.98
N PRO A 276 2.89 -7.44 -3.70
CA PRO A 276 3.96 -6.67 -3.06
C PRO A 276 5.12 -7.58 -2.63
N ASP A 277 6.19 -7.00 -2.08
CA ASP A 277 7.38 -7.72 -1.60
C ASP A 277 7.10 -8.49 -0.29
N ILE A 278 6.32 -9.56 -0.40
CA ILE A 278 5.86 -10.41 0.71
C ILE A 278 5.79 -11.88 0.29
N GLN A 279 6.06 -12.80 1.21
CA GLN A 279 5.80 -14.22 1.02
C GLN A 279 4.33 -14.50 0.66
N GLY A 280 4.12 -15.31 -0.37
CA GLY A 280 2.82 -15.92 -0.67
C GLY A 280 2.80 -17.38 -0.20
N SER A 281 1.60 -17.96 -0.12
CA SER A 281 1.41 -19.38 0.23
C SER A 281 0.87 -20.16 -0.96
N LEU A 282 1.47 -21.31 -1.25
CA LEU A 282 1.17 -22.14 -2.41
C LEU A 282 0.67 -23.52 -1.98
N ILE A 283 -0.40 -24.00 -2.60
CA ILE A 283 -0.87 -25.39 -2.47
C ILE A 283 -1.27 -25.96 -3.84
N SER A 284 -1.39 -27.28 -3.89
CA SER A 284 -1.83 -28.03 -5.06
C SER A 284 -2.96 -29.00 -4.67
N PRO A 285 -4.25 -28.61 -4.79
CA PRO A 285 -5.38 -29.40 -4.27
C PRO A 285 -5.50 -30.81 -4.86
N ASP A 286 -5.24 -30.96 -6.15
CA ASP A 286 -5.40 -32.21 -6.91
C ASP A 286 -4.09 -32.66 -7.59
N GLY A 287 -2.97 -31.99 -7.31
CA GLY A 287 -1.69 -32.24 -7.96
C GLY A 287 -1.57 -31.65 -9.38
N ARG A 288 -2.58 -30.97 -9.90
CA ARG A 288 -2.56 -30.29 -11.21
C ARG A 288 -2.79 -28.79 -11.07
N LEU A 289 -3.82 -28.42 -10.32
CA LEU A 289 -4.19 -27.05 -10.01
C LEU A 289 -3.25 -26.49 -8.94
N LEU A 290 -2.72 -25.29 -9.16
CA LEU A 290 -2.00 -24.53 -8.14
C LEU A 290 -2.84 -23.34 -7.70
N LEU A 291 -2.87 -23.14 -6.38
CA LEU A 291 -3.46 -21.96 -5.75
C LEU A 291 -2.38 -21.22 -4.98
N LEU A 292 -2.15 -19.95 -5.33
CA LEU A 292 -1.21 -19.06 -4.67
C LEU A 292 -1.98 -17.93 -3.98
N SER A 293 -1.85 -17.80 -2.66
CA SER A 293 -2.42 -16.69 -1.89
C SER A 293 -1.37 -15.61 -1.67
N THR A 294 -1.68 -14.39 -2.09
CA THR A 294 -0.85 -13.20 -1.82
C THR A 294 -1.67 -11.92 -2.00
N PRO A 295 -1.39 -10.81 -1.28
CA PRO A 295 -1.98 -9.52 -1.58
C PRO A 295 -1.76 -9.14 -3.05
N ALA A 296 -2.78 -8.61 -3.72
CA ALA A 296 -2.73 -8.38 -5.17
C ALA A 296 -2.17 -7.01 -5.58
N ARG A 297 -2.01 -6.06 -4.64
CA ARG A 297 -1.48 -4.73 -4.95
C ARG A 297 0.05 -4.71 -4.88
N GLN A 298 0.74 -4.33 -5.96
CA GLN A 298 2.20 -4.35 -6.00
C GLN A 298 2.86 -3.43 -4.98
N SER A 299 2.21 -2.32 -4.67
CA SER A 299 2.77 -1.25 -3.83
C SER A 299 2.32 -1.28 -2.38
N SER A 300 1.36 -2.13 -2.02
CA SER A 300 0.80 -2.17 -0.68
C SER A 300 0.30 -3.55 -0.30
N ARG A 301 0.33 -3.84 1.00
CA ARG A 301 -0.20 -5.08 1.59
C ARG A 301 -1.73 -5.03 1.65
N GLN A 302 -2.37 -5.13 0.49
CA GLN A 302 -3.82 -5.03 0.34
C GLN A 302 -4.39 -6.03 -0.69
N ASP A 303 -5.68 -6.32 -0.51
CA ASP A 303 -6.49 -7.14 -1.40
C ASP A 303 -5.95 -8.58 -1.52
N LEU A 304 -6.00 -9.33 -0.42
CA LEU A 304 -5.57 -10.74 -0.40
C LEU A 304 -6.34 -11.53 -1.45
N THR A 305 -5.62 -12.11 -2.41
CA THR A 305 -6.21 -12.71 -3.60
C THR A 305 -5.59 -14.07 -3.86
N ILE A 306 -6.40 -15.00 -4.36
CA ILE A 306 -5.93 -16.27 -4.90
C ILE A 306 -5.57 -16.08 -6.37
N PHE A 307 -4.37 -16.51 -6.74
CA PHE A 307 -3.94 -16.71 -8.11
C PHE A 307 -3.96 -18.19 -8.43
N VAL A 308 -4.34 -18.52 -9.66
CA VAL A 308 -4.62 -19.88 -10.09
C VAL A 308 -3.75 -20.23 -11.28
N SER A 309 -3.16 -21.43 -11.28
CA SER A 309 -2.49 -22.01 -12.44
C SER A 309 -2.97 -23.44 -12.67
N ASP A 310 -3.34 -23.75 -13.91
CA ASP A 310 -3.81 -25.07 -14.33
C ASP A 310 -2.72 -25.93 -15.00
N ASP A 311 -1.59 -25.30 -15.33
CA ASP A 311 -0.48 -25.88 -16.11
C ASP A 311 0.89 -25.67 -15.43
N ALA A 312 0.89 -25.12 -14.22
CA ALA A 312 2.08 -24.78 -13.45
C ALA A 312 3.03 -23.76 -14.11
N SER A 313 2.54 -22.96 -15.05
CA SER A 313 3.36 -21.97 -15.78
C SER A 313 2.64 -20.65 -16.03
N THR A 314 1.34 -20.70 -16.31
CA THR A 314 0.50 -19.52 -16.57
C THR A 314 -0.41 -19.28 -15.37
N TRP A 315 -0.51 -18.01 -14.98
CA TRP A 315 -1.30 -17.60 -13.82
C TRP A 315 -2.45 -16.69 -14.25
N ARG A 316 -3.57 -16.83 -13.56
CA ARG A 316 -4.74 -15.96 -13.66
C ARG A 316 -5.25 -15.59 -12.27
N ARG A 317 -6.00 -14.51 -12.18
CA ARG A 317 -6.62 -14.08 -10.92
C ARG A 317 -7.85 -14.96 -10.64
N GLY A 318 -7.94 -15.44 -9.40
CA GLY A 318 -9.10 -16.14 -8.85
C GLY A 318 -9.89 -15.23 -7.92
N ALA A 319 -10.39 -15.79 -6.81
CA ALA A 319 -11.17 -15.05 -5.83
C ALA A 319 -10.33 -14.12 -4.94
N MET A 320 -10.88 -12.95 -4.64
CA MET A 320 -10.38 -12.09 -3.56
C MET A 320 -10.92 -12.58 -2.21
N ILE A 321 -10.02 -12.89 -1.28
CA ILE A 321 -10.35 -13.39 0.06
C ILE A 321 -10.71 -12.25 1.01
N ASN A 322 -9.96 -11.15 0.95
CA ASN A 322 -10.13 -10.00 1.82
C ASN A 322 -9.79 -8.71 1.07
N SER A 323 -10.76 -7.79 0.97
CA SER A 323 -10.52 -6.43 0.48
C SER A 323 -9.89 -5.56 1.57
N GLY A 324 -8.97 -4.68 1.20
CA GLY A 324 -8.26 -3.81 2.15
C GLY A 324 -6.99 -4.46 2.72
N PHE A 325 -6.52 -4.02 3.88
CA PHE A 325 -5.21 -4.45 4.38
C PHE A 325 -5.12 -5.95 4.64
N SER A 326 -4.08 -6.56 4.09
CA SER A 326 -3.78 -7.98 4.24
C SER A 326 -2.29 -8.24 4.12
N GLY A 327 -1.75 -8.96 5.09
CA GLY A 327 -0.33 -9.25 5.18
C GLY A 327 -0.02 -10.67 4.75
N TYR A 328 0.81 -11.35 5.54
CA TYR A 328 1.14 -12.75 5.30
C TYR A 328 -0.10 -13.64 5.40
N SER A 329 -0.10 -14.74 4.64
CA SER A 329 -1.19 -15.72 4.64
C SER A 329 -0.65 -17.13 4.47
N ASP A 330 -1.40 -18.11 4.92
CA ASP A 330 -1.14 -19.52 4.63
C ASP A 330 -2.42 -20.27 4.22
N LEU A 331 -2.28 -21.16 3.25
CA LEU A 331 -3.31 -22.02 2.70
C LEU A 331 -3.17 -23.43 3.25
N ALA A 332 -4.28 -24.09 3.55
CA ALA A 332 -4.28 -25.51 3.89
C ALA A 332 -5.47 -26.24 3.25
N LEU A 333 -5.24 -27.45 2.74
CA LEU A 333 -6.28 -28.30 2.20
C LEU A 333 -7.04 -28.98 3.34
N LEU A 334 -8.35 -28.77 3.40
CA LEU A 334 -9.21 -29.49 4.34
C LEU A 334 -9.67 -30.82 3.74
N ASP A 335 -9.98 -30.79 2.45
CA ASP A 335 -10.28 -31.91 1.57
C ASP A 335 -10.14 -31.46 0.11
N GLN A 336 -10.59 -32.26 -0.86
CA GLN A 336 -10.48 -31.95 -2.30
C GLN A 336 -11.27 -30.68 -2.70
N ASP A 337 -12.33 -30.36 -1.97
CA ASP A 337 -13.28 -29.30 -2.34
C ASP A 337 -13.20 -28.08 -1.44
N ARG A 338 -12.44 -28.12 -0.34
CA ARG A 338 -12.37 -27.04 0.65
C ARG A 338 -10.94 -26.66 0.99
N VAL A 339 -10.67 -25.37 0.94
CA VAL A 339 -9.40 -24.74 1.29
C VAL A 339 -9.62 -23.80 2.48
N ALA A 340 -8.77 -23.93 3.49
CA ALA A 340 -8.65 -22.97 4.57
C ALA A 340 -7.61 -21.90 4.25
N VAL A 341 -7.90 -20.66 4.65
CA VAL A 341 -7.01 -19.51 4.52
C VAL A 341 -6.85 -18.85 5.89
N LEU A 342 -5.63 -18.83 6.40
CA LEU A 342 -5.22 -18.10 7.60
C LEU A 342 -4.42 -16.88 7.17
N TYR A 343 -4.78 -15.67 7.59
CA TYR A 343 -4.16 -14.47 7.04
C TYR A 343 -4.17 -13.28 8.00
N GLU A 344 -3.11 -12.47 7.93
CA GLU A 344 -3.05 -11.18 8.61
C GLU A 344 -4.01 -10.19 7.93
N ALA A 345 -4.78 -9.43 8.71
CA ALA A 345 -5.68 -8.39 8.21
C ALA A 345 -5.88 -7.27 9.24
N GLY A 346 -6.48 -6.17 8.78
CA GLY A 346 -6.90 -5.08 9.66
C GLY A 346 -7.59 -3.95 8.91
N SER A 347 -8.01 -2.94 9.67
CA SER A 347 -8.74 -1.77 9.19
C SER A 347 -7.81 -0.61 8.80
N ALA A 348 -6.74 -0.40 9.56
CA ALA A 348 -5.73 0.64 9.35
C ALA A 348 -4.35 0.07 8.98
N ALA A 349 -4.04 -1.16 9.38
CA ALA A 349 -2.81 -1.85 9.01
C ALA A 349 -3.03 -3.35 8.77
N SER A 350 -2.09 -4.01 8.07
CA SER A 350 -2.22 -5.43 7.73
C SER A 350 -2.02 -6.37 8.92
N ASN A 351 -1.50 -5.87 10.05
CA ASN A 351 -1.05 -6.66 11.19
C ASN A 351 -1.88 -6.42 12.46
N GLU A 352 -3.16 -6.07 12.35
CA GLU A 352 -4.01 -5.86 13.52
C GLU A 352 -4.46 -7.20 14.13
N GLU A 353 -4.82 -8.16 13.30
CA GLU A 353 -5.28 -9.49 13.70
C GLU A 353 -4.92 -10.53 12.65
N ILE A 354 -5.00 -11.82 13.02
CA ILE A 354 -4.95 -12.94 12.08
C ILE A 354 -6.33 -13.55 12.00
N ARG A 355 -6.93 -13.46 10.81
CA ARG A 355 -8.26 -14.00 10.47
C ARG A 355 -8.14 -15.40 9.89
N PHE A 356 -9.25 -16.13 9.96
CA PHE A 356 -9.40 -17.44 9.39
C PHE A 356 -10.68 -17.55 8.57
N THR A 357 -10.60 -18.22 7.42
CA THR A 357 -11.78 -18.50 6.62
C THR A 357 -11.63 -19.79 5.83
N VAL A 358 -12.77 -20.41 5.49
CA VAL A 358 -12.82 -21.60 4.62
C VAL A 358 -13.59 -21.23 3.36
N ARG A 359 -13.12 -21.68 2.20
CA ARG A 359 -13.75 -21.47 0.89
C ARG A 359 -13.82 -22.79 0.14
N ALA A 360 -14.85 -22.95 -0.69
CA ALA A 360 -14.86 -24.04 -1.64
C ALA A 360 -13.78 -23.80 -2.71
N THR A 361 -13.06 -24.84 -3.12
CA THR A 361 -12.04 -24.76 -4.18
C THR A 361 -12.63 -24.17 -5.46
N ALA A 362 -13.87 -24.55 -5.80
CA ALA A 362 -14.61 -24.02 -6.95
C ALA A 362 -14.80 -22.48 -6.88
N ASP A 363 -15.08 -21.95 -5.69
CA ASP A 363 -15.26 -20.50 -5.50
C ASP A 363 -13.92 -19.78 -5.68
N LEU A 364 -12.81 -20.38 -5.21
CA LEU A 364 -11.48 -19.79 -5.31
C LEU A 364 -10.97 -19.68 -6.75
N ILE A 365 -11.34 -20.65 -7.60
CA ILE A 365 -10.90 -20.68 -9.01
C ILE A 365 -11.77 -19.85 -9.95
N THR A 366 -12.92 -19.36 -9.49
CA THR A 366 -13.82 -18.56 -10.33
C THR A 366 -13.18 -17.19 -10.58
N GLU A 367 -13.07 -16.80 -11.85
CA GLU A 367 -12.55 -15.49 -12.21
C GLU A 367 -13.49 -14.41 -11.68
N THR A 368 -12.93 -13.48 -10.90
CA THR A 368 -13.68 -12.30 -10.49
C THR A 368 -13.76 -11.37 -11.71
N PRO A 369 -14.95 -10.90 -12.16
CA PRO A 369 -15.05 -10.00 -13.31
C PRO A 369 -14.17 -8.78 -13.11
N ASN A 370 -13.34 -8.52 -14.12
CA ASN A 370 -12.37 -7.44 -14.11
C ASN A 370 -13.04 -6.08 -14.05
N VAL A 371 -12.96 -5.44 -12.88
CA VAL A 371 -12.82 -3.99 -12.84
C VAL A 371 -11.32 -3.74 -13.03
N ASN A 372 -10.89 -3.49 -14.27
CA ASN A 372 -9.52 -3.08 -14.67
C ASN A 372 -8.49 -4.21 -14.93
N GLU A 373 -8.65 -5.06 -15.96
CA GLU A 373 -7.54 -5.89 -16.48
C GLU A 373 -7.13 -5.57 -17.93
N ASP A 374 -7.68 -4.52 -18.55
CA ASP A 374 -7.19 -4.07 -19.86
C ASP A 374 -5.94 -3.17 -19.75
N GLU A 375 -5.10 -3.35 -18.74
CA GLU A 375 -3.79 -2.68 -18.62
C GLU A 375 -2.87 -3.46 -17.70
N GLU A 376 -1.82 -4.09 -18.23
CA GLU A 376 -0.50 -4.32 -17.58
C GLU A 376 0.24 -5.45 -18.30
N GLY A 377 0.63 -5.17 -19.54
CA GLY A 377 1.77 -5.78 -20.18
C GLY A 377 2.82 -4.70 -20.42
N ASP A 378 3.99 -4.86 -19.79
CA ASP A 378 5.21 -4.06 -19.97
C ASP A 378 5.22 -2.67 -19.27
N ALA A 379 5.43 -2.68 -17.96
CA ALA A 379 5.69 -1.48 -17.15
C ALA A 379 7.18 -1.35 -16.80
N ALA A 380 8.04 -1.38 -17.83
CA ALA A 380 9.09 -0.38 -17.88
C ALA A 380 8.50 0.76 -18.72
N GLN A 381 8.14 1.87 -18.07
CA GLN A 381 7.49 3.05 -18.66
C GLN A 381 6.08 2.79 -19.20
N ARG A 382 5.04 3.09 -18.40
CA ARG A 382 3.84 3.76 -18.90
C ARG A 382 2.95 4.23 -17.75
N ILE A 383 2.55 5.48 -17.87
CA ILE A 383 1.42 6.07 -17.19
C ILE A 383 0.16 5.24 -17.54
N PRO A 384 -0.80 5.02 -16.63
CA PRO A 384 -2.05 4.29 -16.92
C PRO A 384 -2.77 4.80 -18.18
N THR A 385 -3.77 4.11 -18.71
CA THR A 385 -4.50 4.53 -19.92
C THR A 385 -5.57 5.54 -19.60
N THR A 386 -6.08 5.55 -18.36
CA THR A 386 -7.10 6.48 -17.88
C THR A 386 -6.54 7.41 -16.81
N PRO A 387 -6.82 8.73 -16.86
CA PRO A 387 -6.36 9.68 -15.85
C PRO A 387 -6.81 9.30 -14.44
N ARG A 388 -5.85 9.16 -13.52
CA ARG A 388 -6.07 8.81 -12.10
C ARG A 388 -6.82 9.88 -11.31
N PHE A 389 -6.70 11.15 -11.71
CA PHE A 389 -7.36 12.29 -11.08
C PHE A 389 -8.13 13.07 -12.15
N ALA A 390 -9.43 13.26 -11.94
CA ALA A 390 -10.33 13.90 -12.89
C ALA A 390 -11.51 14.56 -12.16
N GLY A 391 -12.32 15.32 -12.89
CA GLY A 391 -13.50 15.99 -12.34
C GLY A 391 -13.15 17.25 -11.54
N VAL A 392 -13.94 17.59 -10.53
CA VAL A 392 -13.73 18.79 -9.69
C VAL A 392 -13.11 18.39 -8.37
N ILE A 393 -11.92 18.90 -8.07
CA ILE A 393 -11.18 18.60 -6.83
C ILE A 393 -10.91 19.93 -6.11
N PRO A 394 -11.81 20.42 -5.24
CA PRO A 394 -11.63 21.71 -4.58
C PRO A 394 -10.36 21.73 -3.68
N PRO A 395 -9.51 22.77 -3.77
CA PRO A 395 -8.44 23.01 -2.82
C PRO A 395 -9.03 23.59 -1.54
N LEU A 396 -9.32 22.76 -0.55
CA LEU A 396 -10.06 23.17 0.64
C LEU A 396 -9.34 24.30 1.38
N VAL A 397 -10.10 25.32 1.82
CA VAL A 397 -9.64 26.23 2.87
C VAL A 397 -9.47 25.44 4.17
N THR A 398 -8.60 25.91 5.07
CA THR A 398 -8.43 25.28 6.40
C THR A 398 -9.33 25.99 7.42
N PRO A 399 -10.42 25.38 7.93
CA PRO A 399 -11.27 26.02 8.92
C PRO A 399 -10.54 26.14 10.24
N LEU A 400 -10.51 27.34 10.81
CA LEU A 400 -9.90 27.62 12.10
C LEU A 400 -10.94 28.18 13.05
N THR A 401 -10.80 27.92 14.34
CA THR A 401 -11.58 28.63 15.36
C THR A 401 -11.14 30.09 15.46
N ASP A 402 -11.91 30.91 16.17
CA ASP A 402 -11.49 32.30 16.47
C ASP A 402 -10.20 32.37 17.31
N THR A 403 -9.83 31.31 18.03
CA THR A 403 -8.53 31.19 18.73
C THR A 403 -7.39 30.80 17.80
N GLY A 404 -7.70 30.27 16.61
CA GLY A 404 -6.72 29.84 15.61
C GLY A 404 -6.34 28.36 15.70
N ASP A 405 -7.13 27.55 16.37
CA ASP A 405 -7.02 26.08 16.38
C ASP A 405 -7.79 25.47 15.20
N LEU A 406 -7.51 24.22 14.86
CA LEU A 406 -8.22 23.54 13.77
C LEU A 406 -9.69 23.32 14.17
N ASP A 407 -10.62 23.80 13.34
CA ASP A 407 -12.05 23.60 13.57
C ASP A 407 -12.54 22.34 12.83
N HIS A 408 -12.49 21.21 13.53
CA HIS A 408 -12.92 19.92 13.03
C HIS A 408 -14.40 19.87 12.63
N SER A 409 -15.25 20.63 13.31
CA SER A 409 -16.70 20.62 13.02
C SER A 409 -16.98 21.34 11.70
N SER A 410 -16.39 22.52 11.52
CA SER A 410 -16.44 23.26 10.25
C SER A 410 -15.75 22.48 9.12
N LEU A 411 -14.66 21.74 9.40
CA LEU A 411 -14.00 20.90 8.40
C LEU A 411 -14.91 19.77 7.90
N ASN A 412 -15.61 19.07 8.79
CA ASN A 412 -16.55 18.03 8.40
C ASN A 412 -17.67 18.60 7.52
N ARG A 413 -18.29 19.73 7.93
CA ARG A 413 -19.32 20.40 7.14
C ARG A 413 -18.80 20.87 5.79
N LEU A 414 -17.57 21.39 5.72
CA LEU A 414 -16.95 21.81 4.47
C LEU A 414 -16.72 20.63 3.52
N VAL A 415 -16.25 19.50 4.04
CA VAL A 415 -16.08 18.28 3.24
C VAL A 415 -17.42 17.80 2.71
N ASP A 416 -18.45 17.70 3.57
CA ASP A 416 -19.79 17.32 3.14
C ASP A 416 -20.35 18.29 2.10
N HIS A 417 -20.22 19.60 2.32
CA HIS A 417 -20.66 20.65 1.41
C HIS A 417 -20.08 20.50 -0.01
N VAL A 418 -18.77 20.26 -0.14
CA VAL A 418 -18.16 20.12 -1.47
C VAL A 418 -18.51 18.78 -2.14
N PHE A 419 -18.65 17.68 -1.39
CA PHE A 419 -19.07 16.40 -1.95
C PHE A 419 -20.55 16.39 -2.34
N ASP A 420 -21.41 17.03 -1.56
CA ASP A 420 -22.81 17.30 -1.94
C ASP A 420 -22.90 18.10 -3.24
N GLY A 421 -21.94 19.01 -3.46
CA GLY A 421 -21.76 19.76 -4.70
C GLY A 421 -21.15 18.96 -5.86
N GLY A 422 -20.84 17.68 -5.67
CA GLY A 422 -20.32 16.79 -6.71
C GLY A 422 -18.80 16.74 -6.85
N ALA A 423 -18.05 17.11 -5.80
CA ALA A 423 -16.60 16.96 -5.80
C ALA A 423 -16.18 15.50 -6.07
N SER A 424 -15.16 15.33 -6.91
CA SER A 424 -14.57 14.03 -7.23
C SER A 424 -13.40 13.66 -6.31
N GLY A 425 -13.04 14.54 -5.38
CA GLY A 425 -11.93 14.44 -4.43
C GLY A 425 -11.69 15.80 -3.77
N VAL A 426 -10.70 15.87 -2.87
CA VAL A 426 -10.33 17.13 -2.21
C VAL A 426 -8.82 17.32 -2.20
N PHE A 427 -8.37 18.57 -2.21
CA PHE A 427 -6.95 18.93 -2.11
C PHE A 427 -6.71 19.78 -0.87
N VAL A 428 -5.91 19.31 0.08
CA VAL A 428 -5.57 20.05 1.31
C VAL A 428 -4.11 20.47 1.33
N LEU A 429 -3.79 21.45 2.17
CA LEU A 429 -2.43 22.02 2.30
C LEU A 429 -1.88 22.57 0.96
N GLY A 430 -2.76 22.92 0.03
CA GLY A 430 -2.45 23.74 -1.12
C GLY A 430 -2.33 25.22 -0.75
N SER A 431 -2.23 26.10 -1.76
CA SER A 431 -2.18 27.55 -1.53
C SER A 431 -3.45 28.09 -0.86
N THR A 432 -4.63 27.62 -1.27
CA THR A 432 -5.94 27.99 -0.68
C THR A 432 -6.10 27.41 0.73
N GLY A 433 -5.55 26.21 0.96
CA GLY A 433 -5.53 25.55 2.26
C GLY A 433 -4.44 26.03 3.20
N GLU A 434 -3.73 27.11 2.86
CA GLU A 434 -2.74 27.75 3.73
C GLU A 434 -1.58 26.80 4.13
N GLY A 435 -1.19 25.88 3.24
CA GLY A 435 -0.29 24.77 3.56
C GLY A 435 1.09 25.15 4.12
N THR A 436 1.60 26.33 3.76
CA THR A 436 2.88 26.86 4.27
C THR A 436 2.76 27.56 5.63
N SER A 437 1.54 27.72 6.17
CA SER A 437 1.29 28.46 7.41
C SER A 437 1.26 27.57 8.66
N PHE A 438 1.36 26.24 8.50
CA PHE A 438 1.22 25.27 9.59
C PHE A 438 2.51 24.46 9.81
N GLY A 439 2.84 24.19 11.07
CA GLY A 439 3.88 23.23 11.45
C GLY A 439 3.42 21.77 11.32
N ALA A 440 4.36 20.82 11.46
CA ALA A 440 4.13 19.39 11.20
C ALA A 440 2.91 18.82 11.92
N GLY A 441 2.80 18.97 13.24
CA GLY A 441 1.69 18.40 14.01
C GLY A 441 0.31 18.85 13.53
N ARG A 442 0.13 20.15 13.24
CA ARG A 442 -1.14 20.69 12.72
C ARG A 442 -1.44 20.20 11.30
N ARG A 443 -0.41 20.02 10.46
CA ARG A 443 -0.58 19.45 9.12
C ARG A 443 -1.07 18.00 9.20
N SER A 444 -0.42 17.16 10.00
CA SER A 444 -0.81 15.76 10.18
C SER A 444 -2.21 15.63 10.78
N GLU A 445 -2.56 16.48 11.75
CA GLU A 445 -3.91 16.57 12.31
C GLU A 445 -4.95 16.90 11.23
N LEU A 446 -4.71 17.93 10.41
CA LEU A 446 -5.60 18.34 9.33
C LEU A 446 -5.76 17.25 8.27
N ILE A 447 -4.67 16.61 7.85
CA ILE A 447 -4.72 15.53 6.85
C ILE A 447 -5.55 14.37 7.39
N GLY A 448 -5.24 13.89 8.60
CA GLY A 448 -5.98 12.78 9.21
C GLY A 448 -7.46 13.11 9.44
N ALA A 449 -7.77 14.35 9.86
CA ALA A 449 -9.16 14.80 10.01
C ALA A 449 -9.90 14.85 8.66
N THR A 450 -9.23 15.33 7.61
CA THR A 450 -9.80 15.38 6.25
C THR A 450 -10.04 13.97 5.71
N VAL A 451 -9.09 13.05 5.86
CA VAL A 451 -9.23 11.66 5.42
C VAL A 451 -10.42 10.99 6.10
N ARG A 452 -10.59 11.18 7.42
CA ARG A 452 -11.75 10.68 8.17
C ARG A 452 -13.06 11.30 7.68
N ALA A 453 -13.08 12.61 7.46
CA ALA A 453 -14.26 13.31 6.96
C ALA A 453 -14.65 12.82 5.55
N VAL A 454 -13.68 12.64 4.65
CA VAL A 454 -13.91 12.18 3.27
C VAL A 454 -14.49 10.77 3.25
N ALA A 455 -14.07 9.89 4.18
CA ALA A 455 -14.63 8.55 4.38
C ALA A 455 -14.69 7.71 3.09
N GLY A 456 -13.67 7.82 2.24
CA GLY A 456 -13.56 7.05 0.98
C GLY A 456 -14.38 7.59 -0.21
N ARG A 457 -15.08 8.72 -0.08
CA ARG A 457 -15.86 9.34 -1.17
C ARG A 457 -15.02 9.82 -2.36
N GLY A 458 -13.71 10.03 -2.17
CA GLY A 458 -12.76 10.43 -3.20
C GLY A 458 -11.32 10.51 -2.66
N PRO A 459 -10.33 10.78 -3.53
CA PRO A 459 -8.94 10.91 -3.11
C PRO A 459 -8.70 12.21 -2.33
N VAL A 460 -7.80 12.14 -1.34
CA VAL A 460 -7.28 13.30 -0.61
C VAL A 460 -5.89 13.61 -1.16
N LEU A 461 -5.80 14.65 -1.98
CA LEU A 461 -4.52 15.19 -2.46
C LEU A 461 -3.92 16.06 -1.35
N VAL A 462 -2.61 15.97 -1.13
CA VAL A 462 -1.92 16.73 -0.08
C VAL A 462 -0.75 17.53 -0.66
N GLY A 463 -0.70 18.82 -0.32
CA GLY A 463 0.35 19.72 -0.78
C GLY A 463 1.62 19.56 0.03
N ILE A 464 2.75 19.31 -0.66
CA ILE A 464 4.10 19.23 -0.07
C ILE A 464 4.93 20.44 -0.50
N LEU A 465 4.42 21.62 -0.16
CA LEU A 465 4.95 22.92 -0.61
C LEU A 465 6.20 23.30 0.19
N ALA A 466 7.40 23.01 -0.34
CA ALA A 466 8.65 23.22 0.36
C ALA A 466 9.71 24.02 -0.44
N PRO A 467 10.59 24.76 0.26
CA PRO A 467 11.68 25.52 -0.39
C PRO A 467 12.84 24.64 -0.86
N SER A 468 12.90 23.36 -0.45
CA SER A 468 13.97 22.42 -0.79
C SER A 468 13.45 20.99 -0.95
N THR A 469 14.26 20.11 -1.57
CA THR A 469 13.93 18.69 -1.80
C THR A 469 13.78 17.91 -0.49
N GLU A 470 14.71 18.07 0.44
CA GLU A 470 14.68 17.39 1.74
C GLU A 470 13.40 17.73 2.51
N ALA A 471 13.07 19.03 2.61
CA ALA A 471 11.84 19.46 3.26
C ALA A 471 10.59 18.95 2.54
N ALA A 472 10.59 18.84 1.20
CA ALA A 472 9.47 18.24 0.47
C ALA A 472 9.30 16.75 0.80
N ILE A 473 10.40 16.00 0.96
CA ILE A 473 10.39 14.58 1.32
C ILE A 473 9.91 14.37 2.77
N GLU A 474 10.29 15.24 3.70
CA GLU A 474 9.75 15.22 5.07
C GLU A 474 8.23 15.42 5.06
N LEU A 475 7.75 16.46 4.35
CA LEU A 475 6.31 16.71 4.19
C LEU A 475 5.58 15.53 3.53
N ALA A 476 6.21 14.90 2.54
CA ALA A 476 5.66 13.75 1.85
C ALA A 476 5.50 12.55 2.80
N THR A 477 6.53 12.27 3.59
CA THR A 477 6.53 11.18 4.57
C THR A 477 5.40 11.36 5.60
N ASP A 478 5.29 12.56 6.17
CA ASP A 478 4.21 12.90 7.10
C ASP A 478 2.82 12.75 6.45
N ALA A 479 2.68 13.21 5.20
CA ALA A 479 1.41 13.15 4.48
C ALA A 479 0.98 11.72 4.16
N ILE A 480 1.92 10.86 3.73
CA ILE A 480 1.66 9.43 3.47
C ILE A 480 1.23 8.73 4.76
N ALA A 481 1.97 8.95 5.86
CA ALA A 481 1.63 8.38 7.16
C ALA A 481 0.25 8.81 7.67
N ALA A 482 -0.18 10.04 7.32
CA ALA A 482 -1.50 10.58 7.67
C ALA A 482 -2.63 10.16 6.71
N GLY A 483 -2.34 9.37 5.67
CA GLY A 483 -3.34 8.80 4.76
C GLY A 483 -3.57 9.56 3.45
N ALA A 484 -2.61 10.37 2.99
CA ALA A 484 -2.70 11.04 1.69
C ALA A 484 -2.89 10.03 0.54
N SER A 485 -3.82 10.32 -0.38
CA SER A 485 -4.01 9.51 -1.60
C SER A 485 -3.03 9.86 -2.71
N ALA A 486 -2.53 11.10 -2.70
CA ALA A 486 -1.55 11.62 -3.65
C ALA A 486 -0.86 12.87 -3.10
N LEU A 487 0.33 13.15 -3.61
CA LEU A 487 1.14 14.30 -3.22
C LEU A 487 1.21 15.32 -4.35
N VAL A 488 1.19 16.60 -3.99
CA VAL A 488 1.21 17.72 -4.93
C VAL A 488 2.41 18.62 -4.60
N ALA A 489 3.45 18.57 -5.41
CA ALA A 489 4.72 19.28 -5.19
C ALA A 489 4.91 20.42 -6.18
N THR A 490 5.42 21.56 -5.71
CA THR A 490 5.85 22.67 -6.58
C THR A 490 7.31 22.49 -7.00
N ALA A 491 7.81 23.36 -7.88
CA ALA A 491 9.25 23.60 -7.91
C ALA A 491 9.72 24.17 -6.55
N PRO A 492 10.99 23.96 -6.15
CA PRO A 492 11.56 24.64 -4.99
C PRO A 492 11.46 26.16 -5.17
N PHE A 493 11.37 26.89 -4.05
CA PHE A 493 11.19 28.34 -4.02
C PHE A 493 12.08 28.98 -2.96
N TYR A 494 12.10 30.32 -2.91
CA TYR A 494 13.02 31.16 -2.14
C TYR A 494 14.44 31.21 -2.73
N VAL A 495 15.10 30.07 -2.89
CA VAL A 495 16.37 29.99 -3.63
C VAL A 495 16.08 29.90 -5.13
N ALA A 496 16.86 30.60 -5.95
CA ALA A 496 16.75 30.51 -7.40
C ALA A 496 17.10 29.09 -7.88
N THR A 497 16.31 28.55 -8.81
CA THR A 497 16.47 27.18 -9.32
C THR A 497 16.69 27.15 -10.83
N HIS A 498 17.27 26.07 -11.33
CA HIS A 498 17.39 25.76 -12.77
C HIS A 498 16.46 24.60 -13.20
N PRO A 499 15.98 24.52 -14.45
CA PRO A 499 15.14 23.39 -14.91
C PRO A 499 15.72 21.99 -14.62
N ALA A 500 17.05 21.83 -14.72
CA ALA A 500 17.71 20.56 -14.38
C ALA A 500 17.62 20.22 -12.88
N GLU A 501 17.65 21.23 -12.00
CA GLU A 501 17.51 21.05 -10.55
C GLU A 501 16.05 20.74 -10.20
N ILE A 502 15.09 21.36 -10.89
CA ILE A 502 13.66 21.05 -10.74
C ILE A 502 13.39 19.62 -11.18
N GLU A 503 13.98 19.17 -12.29
CA GLU A 503 13.89 17.77 -12.73
C GLU A 503 14.39 16.81 -11.64
N GLN A 504 15.60 17.07 -11.11
CA GLN A 504 16.19 16.26 -10.05
C GLN A 504 15.36 16.29 -8.77
N HIS A 505 14.80 17.44 -8.41
CA HIS A 505 13.91 17.59 -7.25
C HIS A 505 12.70 16.64 -7.33
N PHE A 506 11.99 16.63 -8.46
CA PHE A 506 10.84 15.72 -8.64
C PHE A 506 11.26 14.25 -8.64
N ARG A 507 12.41 13.90 -9.25
CA ARG A 507 12.93 12.53 -9.24
C ARG A 507 13.29 12.04 -7.84
N MET A 508 13.93 12.89 -7.04
CA MET A 508 14.28 12.57 -5.66
C MET A 508 13.04 12.40 -4.77
N ILE A 509 12.02 13.25 -4.95
CA ILE A 509 10.73 13.07 -4.27
C ILE A 509 10.11 11.74 -4.69
N ALA A 510 9.98 11.48 -6.00
CA ALA A 510 9.38 10.25 -6.51
C ALA A 510 10.10 8.99 -5.98
N ALA A 511 11.44 9.01 -5.94
CA ALA A 511 12.22 7.90 -5.37
C ALA A 511 11.95 7.69 -3.87
N ALA A 512 11.77 8.76 -3.10
CA ALA A 512 11.54 8.67 -1.65
C ALA A 512 10.12 8.22 -1.29
N ILE A 513 9.12 8.51 -2.12
CA ILE A 513 7.70 8.24 -1.82
C ILE A 513 7.19 6.92 -2.40
N GLY A 514 8.04 6.19 -3.12
CA GLY A 514 7.68 4.95 -3.82
C GLY A 514 6.54 5.15 -4.82
N ASP A 515 5.55 4.27 -4.79
CA ASP A 515 4.42 4.28 -5.75
C ASP A 515 3.32 5.31 -5.41
N THR A 516 3.55 6.17 -4.40
CA THR A 516 2.61 7.23 -4.07
C THR A 516 2.52 8.21 -5.25
N PRO A 517 1.33 8.44 -5.84
CA PRO A 517 1.20 9.32 -6.99
C PRO A 517 1.64 10.76 -6.67
N LEU A 518 2.56 11.26 -7.47
CA LEU A 518 3.07 12.63 -7.41
C LEU A 518 2.48 13.47 -8.54
N LEU A 519 2.02 14.69 -8.21
CA LEU A 519 1.59 15.69 -9.17
C LEU A 519 2.55 16.88 -9.17
N ALA A 520 2.96 17.31 -10.36
CA ALA A 520 3.70 18.55 -10.53
C ALA A 520 2.74 19.75 -10.48
N TYR A 521 2.96 20.65 -9.52
CA TYR A 521 2.18 21.87 -9.34
C TYR A 521 2.90 23.08 -9.91
N ASN A 522 2.49 23.48 -11.12
CA ASN A 522 3.03 24.66 -11.79
C ASN A 522 2.27 25.92 -11.35
N ILE A 523 2.85 26.67 -10.42
CA ILE A 523 2.27 27.91 -9.86
C ILE A 523 3.31 29.04 -9.75
N PRO A 524 3.78 29.60 -10.87
CA PRO A 524 4.88 30.58 -10.89
C PRO A 524 4.59 31.84 -10.07
N SER A 525 3.33 32.23 -9.89
CA SER A 525 2.93 33.37 -9.05
C SER A 525 3.24 33.17 -7.56
N ARG A 526 3.52 31.93 -7.12
CA ARG A 526 3.86 31.58 -5.73
C ARG A 526 5.26 31.01 -5.60
N SER A 527 5.66 30.10 -6.49
CA SER A 527 7.00 29.49 -6.46
C SER A 527 8.10 30.42 -6.99
N GLY A 528 7.74 31.45 -7.77
CA GLY A 528 8.70 32.29 -8.51
C GLY A 528 9.29 31.63 -9.75
N THR A 529 8.97 30.35 -9.99
CA THR A 529 9.53 29.54 -11.07
C THR A 529 8.43 28.84 -11.85
N ARG A 530 8.45 29.03 -13.18
CA ARG A 530 7.58 28.32 -14.12
C ARG A 530 8.20 26.97 -14.46
N ILE A 531 7.43 25.89 -14.34
CA ILE A 531 7.81 24.58 -14.85
C ILE A 531 7.39 24.52 -16.32
N ALA A 532 8.33 24.22 -17.22
CA ALA A 532 8.03 24.17 -18.64
C ALA A 532 7.14 22.94 -18.98
N PRO A 533 6.18 23.06 -19.92
CA PRO A 533 5.38 21.93 -20.39
C PRO A 533 6.24 20.72 -20.80
N GLU A 534 7.34 20.98 -21.51
CA GLU A 534 8.25 19.96 -22.02
C GLU A 534 8.92 19.17 -20.88
N LEU A 535 9.27 19.84 -19.78
CA LEU A 535 9.83 19.18 -18.60
C LEU A 535 8.78 18.32 -17.89
N MET A 536 7.55 18.81 -17.73
CA MET A 536 6.49 18.01 -17.10
C MET A 536 6.11 16.78 -17.93
N ILE A 537 6.05 16.90 -19.26
CA ILE A 537 5.83 15.75 -20.15
C ILE A 537 6.99 14.76 -20.08
N LYS A 538 8.24 15.25 -20.01
CA LYS A 538 9.41 14.38 -19.80
C LYS A 538 9.33 13.62 -18.47
N LEU A 539 9.09 14.31 -17.36
CA LEU A 539 8.93 13.70 -16.04
C LEU A 539 7.82 12.65 -16.03
N ALA A 540 6.71 12.93 -16.70
CA ALA A 540 5.60 12.01 -16.85
C ALA A 540 5.98 10.77 -17.68
N ALA A 541 6.61 10.96 -18.84
CA ALA A 541 7.08 9.86 -19.70
C ALA A 541 8.06 8.93 -18.97
N ASP A 542 8.87 9.48 -18.08
CA ASP A 542 9.81 8.74 -17.24
C ASP A 542 9.16 8.13 -15.98
N GLY A 543 7.84 8.25 -15.81
CA GLY A 543 7.09 7.70 -14.67
C GLY A 543 7.27 8.47 -13.35
N VAL A 544 7.91 9.63 -13.36
CA VAL A 544 8.21 10.42 -12.15
C VAL A 544 6.97 11.11 -11.59
N ILE A 545 6.06 11.54 -12.47
CA ILE A 545 4.81 12.19 -12.08
C ILE A 545 3.61 11.50 -12.75
N SER A 546 2.52 11.42 -12.01
CA SER A 546 1.24 10.83 -12.44
C SER A 546 0.17 11.89 -12.78
N GLY A 547 0.45 13.15 -12.48
CA GLY A 547 -0.40 14.26 -12.86
C GLY A 547 0.27 15.62 -12.81
N ILE A 548 -0.45 16.62 -13.28
CA ILE A 548 -0.05 18.01 -13.36
C ILE A 548 -1.22 18.84 -12.84
N LYS A 549 -0.94 19.75 -11.92
CA LYS A 549 -1.82 20.87 -11.60
C LYS A 549 -1.23 22.13 -12.20
N ASP A 550 -1.82 22.67 -13.26
CA ASP A 550 -1.36 23.93 -13.86
C ASP A 550 -2.19 25.11 -13.35
N SER A 551 -1.53 26.03 -12.66
CA SER A 551 -2.08 27.32 -12.21
C SER A 551 -1.26 28.49 -12.75
N SER A 552 -0.70 28.32 -13.96
CA SER A 552 0.09 29.35 -14.64
C SER A 552 -0.79 30.44 -15.25
N GLY A 553 -2.06 30.13 -15.55
CA GLY A 553 -2.97 30.98 -16.30
C GLY A 553 -2.70 31.00 -17.82
N SER A 554 -1.75 30.21 -18.32
CA SER A 554 -1.39 30.17 -19.74
C SER A 554 -2.16 29.07 -20.48
N LEU A 555 -3.27 29.44 -21.16
CA LEU A 555 -3.96 28.53 -22.08
C LEU A 555 -3.03 27.98 -23.19
N PRO A 556 -2.07 28.76 -23.76
CA PRO A 556 -1.09 28.20 -24.69
C PRO A 556 -0.24 27.07 -24.10
N ASP A 557 0.22 27.20 -22.85
CA ASP A 557 0.99 26.14 -22.19
C ASP A 557 0.12 24.93 -21.88
N LEU A 558 -1.10 25.18 -21.41
CA LEU A 558 -2.06 24.12 -21.14
C LEU A 558 -2.33 23.30 -22.42
N ARG A 559 -2.47 23.97 -23.56
CA ARG A 559 -2.58 23.31 -24.86
C ARG A 559 -1.32 22.53 -25.24
N ARG A 560 -0.12 23.03 -24.92
CA ARG A 560 1.15 22.30 -25.11
C ARG A 560 1.22 21.06 -24.23
N LEU A 561 0.78 21.14 -22.97
CA LEU A 561 0.68 19.98 -22.08
C LEU A 561 -0.25 18.92 -22.65
N ILE A 562 -1.45 19.30 -23.07
CA ILE A 562 -2.42 18.36 -23.63
C ILE A 562 -1.90 17.73 -24.92
N THR A 563 -1.36 18.55 -25.84
CA THR A 563 -0.81 18.06 -27.11
C THR A 563 0.42 17.19 -26.88
N GLY A 564 1.29 17.56 -25.95
CA GLY A 564 2.48 16.80 -25.56
C GLY A 564 2.12 15.46 -24.94
N ARG A 565 1.11 15.42 -24.08
CA ARG A 565 0.54 14.18 -23.51
C ARG A 565 0.06 13.24 -24.61
N THR A 566 -0.73 13.76 -25.56
CA THR A 566 -1.22 12.96 -26.69
C THR A 566 -0.08 12.47 -27.58
N ALA A 567 0.87 13.34 -27.94
CA ALA A 567 2.00 12.99 -28.79
C ALA A 567 2.92 11.93 -28.16
N ALA A 568 3.05 11.95 -26.83
CA ALA A 568 3.84 10.98 -26.08
C ALA A 568 3.06 9.71 -25.68
N GLY A 569 1.78 9.58 -26.05
CA GLY A 569 0.96 8.41 -25.70
C GLY A 569 0.66 8.27 -24.20
N LEU A 570 0.68 9.37 -23.45
CA LEU A 570 0.60 9.41 -21.99
C LEU A 570 -0.85 9.54 -21.49
N THR A 571 -1.75 8.64 -21.92
CA THR A 571 -3.21 8.85 -21.78
C THR A 571 -3.72 8.93 -20.34
N GLY A 572 -3.03 8.36 -19.35
CA GLY A 572 -3.42 8.46 -17.93
C GLY A 572 -2.71 9.55 -17.15
N LEU A 573 -1.97 10.43 -17.82
CA LEU A 573 -1.37 11.59 -17.16
C LEU A 573 -2.51 12.56 -16.88
N SER A 574 -2.81 12.76 -15.60
CA SER A 574 -3.87 13.68 -15.20
C SER A 574 -3.42 15.12 -15.40
N ILE A 575 -4.07 15.89 -16.26
CA ILE A 575 -3.83 17.32 -16.43
C ILE A 575 -5.03 18.05 -15.83
N LEU A 576 -4.76 18.78 -14.74
CA LEU A 576 -5.76 19.52 -13.98
C LEU A 576 -5.44 21.01 -14.08
N THR A 577 -6.42 21.85 -14.42
CA THR A 577 -6.23 23.32 -14.34
C THR A 577 -6.65 23.85 -12.97
N GLY A 578 -5.92 24.84 -12.45
CA GLY A 578 -6.35 25.64 -11.32
C GLY A 578 -7.08 26.92 -11.71
N SER A 579 -7.35 27.15 -13.00
CA SER A 579 -8.05 28.35 -13.45
C SER A 579 -9.52 28.32 -13.06
N GLU A 580 -9.98 29.41 -12.47
CA GLU A 580 -11.38 29.63 -12.08
C GLU A 580 -12.14 30.44 -13.15
N VAL A 581 -11.41 31.17 -13.98
CA VAL A 581 -11.93 32.17 -14.93
C VAL A 581 -11.99 31.67 -16.38
N THR A 582 -11.36 30.52 -16.65
CA THR A 582 -11.33 29.88 -17.98
C THR A 582 -11.54 28.37 -17.88
N ALA A 583 -12.39 27.92 -16.95
CA ALA A 583 -12.63 26.49 -16.72
C ALA A 583 -13.29 25.85 -17.94
N ASP A 584 -14.31 26.48 -18.53
CA ASP A 584 -14.97 26.07 -19.77
C ASP A 584 -13.98 25.83 -20.93
N LEU A 585 -13.10 26.79 -21.19
CA LEU A 585 -12.08 26.71 -22.23
C LEU A 585 -11.04 25.63 -21.93
N SER A 586 -10.67 25.46 -20.65
CA SER A 586 -9.71 24.44 -20.25
C SER A 586 -10.27 23.03 -20.45
N VAL A 587 -11.54 22.81 -20.06
CA VAL A 587 -12.25 21.55 -20.30
C VAL A 587 -12.38 21.31 -21.81
N LEU A 588 -12.69 22.34 -22.59
CA LEU A 588 -12.78 22.23 -24.05
C LEU A 588 -11.44 21.86 -24.69
N LEU A 589 -10.31 22.33 -24.14
CA LEU A 589 -8.98 21.94 -24.59
C LEU A 589 -8.66 20.47 -24.27
N GLY A 590 -9.33 19.86 -23.28
CA GLY A 590 -9.17 18.46 -22.93
C GLY A 590 -8.40 18.19 -21.64
N VAL A 591 -8.48 19.08 -20.63
CA VAL A 591 -8.07 18.74 -19.26
C VAL A 591 -8.99 17.67 -18.67
N ASP A 592 -8.47 16.87 -17.75
CA ASP A 592 -9.24 15.77 -17.14
C ASP A 592 -10.09 16.27 -15.95
N GLY A 593 -9.66 17.36 -15.34
CA GLY A 593 -10.32 17.97 -14.20
C GLY A 593 -9.80 19.37 -13.88
N ILE A 594 -10.35 19.92 -12.79
CA ILE A 594 -10.13 21.28 -12.34
C ILE A 594 -9.99 21.34 -10.82
N ILE A 595 -9.12 22.23 -10.32
CA ILE A 595 -8.85 22.47 -8.90
C ILE A 595 -9.09 23.97 -8.60
N PRO A 596 -10.34 24.44 -8.55
CA PRO A 596 -10.68 25.86 -8.44
C PRO A 596 -10.83 26.28 -6.97
N GLY A 597 -10.18 27.36 -6.54
CA GLY A 597 -10.29 27.88 -5.17
C GLY A 597 -11.72 28.19 -4.74
N ILE A 598 -12.47 28.88 -5.60
CA ILE A 598 -13.84 29.32 -5.39
C ILE A 598 -14.84 28.15 -5.38
N ALA A 599 -14.43 26.95 -5.82
CA ALA A 599 -15.27 25.74 -5.71
C ALA A 599 -15.55 25.33 -4.26
N ASN A 600 -14.78 25.84 -3.29
CA ASN A 600 -15.15 25.73 -1.88
C ASN A 600 -16.55 26.33 -1.61
N VAL A 601 -16.88 27.46 -2.26
CA VAL A 601 -18.17 28.14 -2.09
C VAL A 601 -19.25 27.38 -2.85
N ASP A 602 -19.01 27.08 -4.13
CA ASP A 602 -19.95 26.34 -4.97
C ASP A 602 -19.20 25.39 -5.92
N THR A 603 -19.20 24.10 -5.58
CA THR A 603 -18.59 23.05 -6.40
C THR A 603 -19.46 22.70 -7.62
N ALA A 604 -20.78 22.82 -7.50
CA ALA A 604 -21.74 22.33 -8.51
C ALA A 604 -21.66 23.13 -9.83
N MET A 605 -21.33 24.42 -9.76
CA MET A 605 -21.12 25.25 -10.96
C MET A 605 -20.00 24.66 -11.86
N PHE A 606 -18.92 24.18 -11.24
CA PHE A 606 -17.79 23.59 -11.96
C PHE A 606 -18.09 22.19 -12.50
N VAL A 607 -18.87 21.40 -11.77
CA VAL A 607 -19.39 20.10 -12.25
C VAL A 607 -20.27 20.32 -13.48
N THR A 608 -21.15 21.33 -13.42
CA THR A 608 -22.05 21.73 -14.52
C THR A 608 -21.27 22.16 -15.77
N ILE A 609 -20.23 22.99 -15.61
CA ILE A 609 -19.35 23.38 -16.73
C ILE A 609 -18.71 22.14 -17.38
N ILE A 610 -18.16 21.22 -16.58
CA ILE A 610 -17.54 20.00 -17.11
C ILE A 610 -18.56 19.18 -17.92
N GLU A 611 -19.75 18.96 -17.37
CA GLU A 611 -20.80 18.18 -17.99
C GLU A 611 -21.27 18.81 -19.32
N GLN A 612 -21.54 20.11 -19.31
CA GLN A 612 -22.01 20.86 -20.48
C GLN A 612 -20.98 20.86 -21.59
N VAL A 613 -19.70 21.12 -21.29
CA VAL A 613 -18.63 21.07 -22.31
C VAL A 613 -18.50 19.66 -22.87
N ARG A 614 -18.44 18.62 -22.03
CA ARG A 614 -18.31 17.22 -22.47
C ARG A 614 -19.51 16.74 -23.29
N SER A 615 -20.69 17.32 -23.05
CA SER A 615 -21.92 17.03 -23.81
C SER A 615 -22.09 17.91 -25.05
N GLY A 616 -21.13 18.77 -25.39
CA GLY A 616 -21.19 19.68 -26.54
C GLY A 616 -22.11 20.89 -26.36
N ARG A 617 -22.61 21.15 -25.15
CA ARG A 617 -23.49 22.29 -24.80
C ARG A 617 -22.68 23.56 -24.50
N LEU A 618 -21.90 24.02 -25.48
CA LEU A 618 -20.88 25.06 -25.27
C LEU A 618 -21.45 26.43 -24.89
N ALA A 619 -22.62 26.80 -25.41
CA ALA A 619 -23.27 28.08 -25.06
C ALA A 619 -23.75 28.09 -23.59
N GLU A 620 -24.25 26.95 -23.10
CA GLU A 620 -24.63 26.79 -21.69
C GLU A 620 -23.40 26.82 -20.79
N ALA A 621 -22.33 26.11 -21.17
CA ALA A 621 -21.06 26.13 -20.43
C ALA A 621 -20.48 27.55 -20.33
N GLN A 622 -20.55 28.33 -21.40
CA GLN A 622 -20.12 29.72 -21.39
C GLN A 622 -20.97 30.56 -20.44
N ALA A 623 -22.31 30.38 -20.44
CA ALA A 623 -23.20 31.08 -19.53
C ALA A 623 -22.93 30.71 -18.06
N GLU A 624 -22.66 29.44 -17.77
CA GLU A 624 -22.29 28.98 -16.43
C GLU A 624 -20.92 29.54 -16.00
N GLN A 625 -19.93 29.59 -16.91
CA GLN A 625 -18.65 30.27 -16.65
C GLN A 625 -18.85 31.76 -16.36
N GLN A 626 -19.80 32.46 -17.02
CA GLN A 626 -20.12 33.85 -16.67
C GLN A 626 -20.72 33.98 -15.27
N ARG A 627 -21.53 33.01 -14.82
CA ARG A 627 -22.00 32.97 -13.43
C ARG A 627 -20.84 32.76 -12.46
N VAL A 628 -19.89 31.87 -12.78
CA VAL A 628 -18.67 31.68 -11.98
C VAL A 628 -17.87 32.97 -11.90
N LEU A 629 -17.74 33.74 -12.99
CA LEU A 629 -17.07 35.04 -12.97
C LEU A 629 -17.79 36.03 -12.06
N GLY A 630 -19.13 36.05 -12.06
CA GLY A 630 -19.92 36.85 -11.12
C GLY A 630 -19.64 36.48 -9.65
N LEU A 631 -19.52 35.18 -9.35
CA LEU A 631 -19.10 34.72 -8.02
C LEU A 631 -17.64 35.10 -7.72
N PHE A 632 -16.74 35.01 -8.70
CA PHE A 632 -15.32 35.30 -8.55
C PHE A 632 -15.04 36.75 -8.10
N GLU A 633 -15.94 37.69 -8.39
CA GLU A 633 -15.85 39.09 -7.94
C GLU A 633 -15.75 39.23 -6.41
N ILE A 634 -16.22 38.26 -5.62
CA ILE A 634 -16.09 38.30 -4.15
C ILE A 634 -14.62 38.40 -3.72
N LEU A 635 -13.68 37.84 -4.50
CA LEU A 635 -12.26 37.83 -4.16
C LEU A 635 -11.62 39.22 -4.20
N GLY A 636 -12.24 40.16 -4.93
CA GLY A 636 -11.83 41.56 -5.06
C GLY A 636 -12.51 42.50 -4.07
N VAL A 637 -13.43 42.02 -3.24
CA VAL A 637 -14.10 42.85 -2.23
C VAL A 637 -13.14 43.35 -1.14
N PRO A 638 -12.26 42.49 -0.55
CA PRO A 638 -11.37 42.94 0.51
C PRO A 638 -10.32 43.96 0.06
N ASP A 639 -10.02 44.94 0.91
CA ASP A 639 -9.15 46.06 0.56
C ASP A 639 -7.67 45.65 0.39
N ARG A 640 -7.24 45.62 -0.87
CA ARG A 640 -5.88 45.35 -1.35
C ARG A 640 -4.83 46.37 -0.88
N GLY A 641 -5.25 47.56 -0.46
CA GLY A 641 -4.39 48.56 0.17
C GLY A 641 -4.00 48.20 1.60
N ARG A 642 -4.81 47.35 2.26
CA ARG A 642 -4.61 46.90 3.64
C ARG A 642 -4.04 45.49 3.73
N ILE A 643 -4.49 44.57 2.88
CA ILE A 643 -4.16 43.14 2.98
C ILE A 643 -3.61 42.53 1.69
N SER A 644 -2.91 41.40 1.83
CA SER A 644 -2.19 40.75 0.74
C SER A 644 -3.08 40.00 -0.27
N ALA A 645 -2.47 39.67 -1.43
CA ALA A 645 -2.74 38.47 -2.27
C ALA A 645 -3.80 37.53 -1.70
N SER A 646 -3.25 36.68 -0.86
CA SER A 646 -3.87 35.52 -0.29
C SER A 646 -4.85 35.86 0.81
N SER A 647 -4.61 36.95 1.57
CA SER A 647 -5.55 37.39 2.63
C SER A 647 -6.91 37.75 2.03
N SER A 648 -6.90 38.48 0.90
CA SER A 648 -8.11 38.82 0.15
C SER A 648 -8.83 37.58 -0.36
N SER A 649 -8.13 36.70 -1.09
CA SER A 649 -8.78 35.56 -1.75
C SER A 649 -9.28 34.51 -0.74
N ILE A 650 -8.43 34.09 0.20
CA ILE A 650 -8.77 33.07 1.20
C ILE A 650 -9.80 33.62 2.18
N GLY A 651 -9.64 34.88 2.61
CA GLY A 651 -10.58 35.54 3.50
C GLY A 651 -11.96 35.71 2.87
N ALA A 652 -12.03 36.05 1.58
CA ALA A 652 -13.31 36.15 0.87
C ALA A 652 -14.02 34.80 0.73
N VAL A 653 -13.28 33.72 0.40
CA VAL A 653 -13.84 32.36 0.36
C VAL A 653 -14.34 31.93 1.74
N LYS A 654 -13.56 32.16 2.80
CA LYS A 654 -13.98 31.86 4.17
C LYS A 654 -15.21 32.70 4.59
N ALA A 655 -15.28 33.97 4.20
CA ALA A 655 -16.45 34.81 4.46
C ALA A 655 -17.71 34.30 3.75
N ALA A 656 -17.58 33.84 2.50
CA ALA A 656 -18.68 33.23 1.79
C ALA A 656 -19.15 31.93 2.45
N LEU A 657 -18.23 31.05 2.83
CA LEU A 657 -18.54 29.81 3.56
C LEU A 657 -19.21 30.09 4.92
N ARG A 658 -18.77 31.13 5.64
CA ARG A 658 -19.41 31.55 6.89
C ARG A 658 -20.82 32.09 6.66
N TYR A 659 -21.01 32.89 5.61
CA TYR A 659 -22.34 33.38 5.22
C TYR A 659 -23.29 32.21 4.93
N LEU A 660 -22.79 31.13 4.32
CA LEU A 660 -23.55 29.90 4.03
C LEU A 660 -23.74 28.96 5.23
N GLY A 661 -23.16 29.28 6.40
CA GLY A 661 -23.22 28.42 7.59
C GLY A 661 -22.35 27.16 7.51
N VAL A 662 -21.44 27.08 6.53
CA VAL A 662 -20.55 25.92 6.35
C VAL A 662 -19.42 25.95 7.38
N ILE A 663 -18.84 27.13 7.64
CA ILE A 663 -17.78 27.31 8.63
C ILE A 663 -18.13 28.41 9.66
N ASP A 664 -17.59 28.32 10.86
CA ASP A 664 -17.96 29.22 11.95
C ASP A 664 -17.12 30.52 12.00
N SER A 665 -15.87 30.46 11.53
CA SER A 665 -14.95 31.61 11.55
C SER A 665 -14.34 31.90 10.18
N VAL A 666 -14.04 33.17 9.95
CA VAL A 666 -13.30 33.64 8.76
C VAL A 666 -11.79 33.74 8.98
N ARG A 667 -11.32 33.37 10.19
CA ARG A 667 -9.93 33.57 10.59
C ARG A 667 -8.97 32.80 9.67
N PRO A 668 -7.99 33.47 9.05
CA PRO A 668 -6.90 32.80 8.37
C PRO A 668 -5.74 32.51 9.33
N ALA A 669 -4.83 31.64 8.92
CA ALA A 669 -3.57 31.40 9.59
C ALA A 669 -2.64 32.62 9.43
N PRO A 670 -2.04 33.13 10.52
CA PRO A 670 -1.04 34.19 10.44
C PRO A 670 0.12 33.80 9.49
N PRO A 671 0.74 34.75 8.77
CA PRO A 671 0.56 36.21 8.85
C PRO A 671 -0.58 36.77 7.99
N LEU A 672 -1.46 35.93 7.44
CA LEU A 672 -2.62 36.43 6.70
C LEU A 672 -3.56 37.20 7.64
N MET A 673 -4.18 38.24 7.09
CA MET A 673 -5.10 39.10 7.85
C MET A 673 -6.55 38.73 7.55
N PRO A 674 -7.44 38.77 8.55
CA PRO A 674 -8.87 38.54 8.32
C PRO A 674 -9.50 39.67 7.51
N VAL A 675 -10.59 39.33 6.82
CA VAL A 675 -11.53 40.30 6.26
C VAL A 675 -12.37 40.94 7.38
N ASP A 676 -12.80 42.18 7.20
CA ASP A 676 -13.60 42.90 8.18
C ASP A 676 -15.12 42.68 8.01
N ALA A 677 -15.91 43.19 8.96
CA ALA A 677 -17.35 43.00 8.97
C ALA A 677 -18.07 43.67 7.78
N GLU A 678 -17.55 44.78 7.26
CA GLU A 678 -18.13 45.47 6.11
C GLU A 678 -17.86 44.66 4.83
N GLU A 679 -16.64 44.15 4.68
CA GLU A 679 -16.24 43.26 3.59
C GLU A 679 -17.08 41.98 3.60
N ILE A 680 -17.28 41.33 4.75
CA ILE A 680 -18.15 40.14 4.89
C ILE A 680 -19.59 40.46 4.45
N ALA A 681 -20.14 41.59 4.90
CA ALA A 681 -21.51 41.98 4.53
C ALA A 681 -21.64 42.27 3.02
N ARG A 682 -20.62 42.86 2.39
CA ARG A 682 -20.59 43.09 0.94
C ARG A 682 -20.48 41.79 0.15
N ILE A 683 -19.68 40.83 0.62
CA ILE A 683 -19.58 39.49 0.03
C ILE A 683 -20.94 38.78 0.08
N GLY A 684 -21.65 38.82 1.21
CA GLY A 684 -23.00 38.25 1.33
C GLY A 684 -23.98 38.81 0.31
N LYS A 685 -23.98 40.13 0.09
CA LYS A 685 -24.82 40.78 -0.95
C LYS A 685 -24.49 40.33 -2.37
N LEU A 686 -23.21 40.06 -2.66
CA LEU A 686 -22.80 39.55 -3.97
C LEU A 686 -23.26 38.11 -4.17
N LEU A 687 -23.15 37.26 -3.13
CA LEU A 687 -23.67 35.89 -3.16
C LEU A 687 -25.18 35.87 -3.44
N ASP A 688 -25.94 36.72 -2.75
CA ASP A 688 -27.37 36.90 -2.99
C ASP A 688 -27.69 37.30 -4.44
N ALA A 689 -26.87 38.17 -5.03
CA ALA A 689 -27.04 38.65 -6.40
C ALA A 689 -26.76 37.57 -7.46
N VAL A 690 -25.88 36.61 -7.17
CA VAL A 690 -25.59 35.45 -8.05
C VAL A 690 -26.44 34.22 -7.73
N GLY A 691 -27.35 34.33 -6.75
CA GLY A 691 -28.32 33.30 -6.38
C GLY A 691 -27.80 32.25 -5.40
N ILE A 692 -26.69 32.51 -4.71
CA ILE A 692 -26.10 31.60 -3.72
C ILE A 692 -26.53 32.05 -2.33
N ARG A 693 -27.29 31.21 -1.61
CA ARG A 693 -27.92 31.53 -0.32
C ARG A 693 -27.73 30.41 0.69
N PRO A 694 -27.83 30.70 2.00
CA PRO A 694 -27.84 29.66 3.02
C PRO A 694 -29.02 28.70 2.80
N ARG A 695 -28.83 27.39 3.03
CA ARG A 695 -29.96 26.44 3.05
C ARG A 695 -30.87 26.79 4.23
N ASN A 696 -32.16 26.97 4.00
CA ASN A 696 -33.12 27.10 5.09
C ASN A 696 -33.30 25.74 5.77
N ALA A 697 -33.61 25.73 7.07
CA ALA A 697 -33.81 24.49 7.82
C ALA A 697 -35.05 23.65 7.38
N ASP A 698 -35.81 24.13 6.39
CA ASP A 698 -37.06 23.54 5.90
C ASP A 698 -37.04 23.16 4.40
N ASP A 699 -35.90 23.29 3.70
CA ASP A 699 -35.67 22.76 2.34
C ASP A 699 -34.84 21.46 2.43
#